data_AF-A0A126V0K1-F1
#
_entry.id   AF-A0A126V0K1-F1
#
_cell.length_a   1.000
_cell.length_b   1.000
_cell.length_c   1.000
_cell.angle_alpha   90.00
_cell.angle_beta   90.00
_cell.angle_gamma   90.00
#
_symmetry.space_group_name_H-M   'P 1'
#
loop_
_entity.id
_entity.type
_entity.pdbx_description
1 polymer ?
#
loop_
_entity_poly.entity_id
_entity_poly.type
_entity_poly.pdbx_seq_one_letter_code
_entity_poly.pdbx_strand_id
1 'polypeptide(L)'
;MNKAITEGLVFMPPTFANGLDVWSSQNGTAGSDTYAGSGNAAYVPADQDFGGCLELLKTQTTQQLRWMGETPMLPGCYLRVTARVKAISGNLPSVQIAGWAGGAGDAHVGGVVEVGPTKALTSYGGIVEVSAIVGTGARSGVDMAWGMAPLYGHFGLNLTGANGAVVRIDDIKIEDVTSVFHRTMMDWVDVKDYGAIGDGVTNDVAAFEAADAAANGREVLISDGVYSLPSNVTFQNRVRFQGSLTMPVEARLSLTKNYNLGAYIAAFGGDEVLAFKKALQALFNYTDHESLDMQGRRIELTEPIDVQAVVSNISSFAVRRVIRNGQFNVVSGPNWNDVVVTSIASYSTGNSNELTSVANIANIQVGSLVKGAGVGREIYVKAVNVGAQKLTLSQPLFAAAGTQNYTFRRFKYVLDFSGFSGLDKFVLSDIEFQCTGTASAILLAPDGLTFQVRDCFITKPKNRGITSPGTGCQGMLIDRCQFLSNEQSTRSQDRSSVAINVNSNDSKIRDNRAVKFGTFGVWNGTGHLFSGNHWFQGDGETDGIRKAGLVFTTANPKATVVGNYVDNNFIEITNEHDSSPDFNNEFAFGGLTITGNIFTVNDVAPWFHWIVIKPYGAGHYLSGLNISGNVFRSLNGNIDRVDHVDETYAGLDMNSARNVVVQGNTFNLVNQPIYNPLTFKHVENSDSASWVVSTESHLPFGGMTKSMVGLVPDGKILRASNTHVTEFPFCALKQGADQDEVRVKWSQACRGTVHLTVRMDNPV
;
A
#
# COMPACT_ATOMS: atom_id res chain seq x y z
N MET A 1 25.45 14.07 34.28
CA MET A 1 26.48 15.11 34.50
C MET A 1 26.56 15.35 36.00
N ASN A 2 27.71 15.74 36.58
CA ASN A 2 27.81 15.93 38.04
C ASN A 2 27.05 17.21 38.44
N LYS A 3 25.98 17.06 39.22
CA LYS A 3 25.08 18.13 39.65
C LYS A 3 25.74 19.18 40.53
N ALA A 4 26.78 18.81 41.28
CA ALA A 4 27.56 19.78 42.07
C ALA A 4 28.20 20.84 41.16
N ILE A 5 28.65 20.44 39.97
CA ILE A 5 29.30 21.31 39.00
C ILE A 5 28.28 22.08 38.16
N THR A 6 27.21 21.42 37.74
CA THR A 6 26.25 22.03 36.79
C THR A 6 25.24 22.95 37.45
N GLU A 7 24.89 22.71 38.71
CA GLU A 7 23.85 23.45 39.44
C GLU A 7 24.44 24.28 40.61
N GLY A 8 25.77 24.29 40.77
CA GLY A 8 26.47 25.06 41.82
C GLY A 8 26.19 24.59 43.25
N LEU A 9 25.79 23.32 43.42
CA LEU A 9 25.38 22.76 44.69
C LEU A 9 26.59 22.30 45.51
N VAL A 10 26.58 22.64 46.81
CA VAL A 10 27.60 22.20 47.77
C VAL A 10 27.09 20.97 48.51
N PHE A 11 27.54 19.78 48.08
CA PHE A 11 27.24 18.53 48.79
C PHE A 11 28.27 18.21 49.87
N MET A 12 29.52 18.67 49.70
CA MET A 12 30.63 18.29 50.58
C MET A 12 30.51 18.97 51.96
N PRO A 13 30.55 18.22 53.06
CA PRO A 13 30.63 18.79 54.40
C PRO A 13 31.93 19.58 54.63
N PRO A 14 31.93 20.58 55.53
CA PRO A 14 33.17 21.21 56.02
C PRO A 14 34.07 20.19 56.72
N THR A 15 35.38 20.33 56.60
CA THR A 15 36.34 19.48 57.34
C THR A 15 36.24 19.71 58.85
N PHE A 16 36.60 18.72 59.67
CA PHE A 16 36.59 18.85 61.13
C PHE A 16 37.55 19.94 61.63
N ALA A 17 38.59 20.27 60.84
CA ALA A 17 39.52 21.36 61.11
C ALA A 17 38.85 22.73 61.19
N ASN A 18 37.68 22.90 60.56
CA ASN A 18 36.92 24.15 60.55
C ASN A 18 35.99 24.31 61.76
N GLY A 19 35.97 23.34 62.68
CA GLY A 19 35.14 23.38 63.89
C GLY A 19 34.18 22.21 64.01
N LEU A 20 33.79 21.90 65.25
CA LEU A 20 32.82 20.83 65.58
C LEU A 20 31.41 21.36 65.85
N ASP A 21 31.19 22.67 65.66
CA ASP A 21 29.93 23.39 65.90
C ASP A 21 28.86 23.11 64.83
N VAL A 22 29.25 22.50 63.70
CA VAL A 22 28.34 22.05 62.64
C VAL A 22 28.21 20.52 62.57
N TRP A 23 28.79 19.81 63.56
CA TRP A 23 28.77 18.35 63.67
C TRP A 23 27.94 17.95 64.89
N SER A 24 26.76 17.41 64.65
CA SER A 24 25.79 17.07 65.67
C SER A 24 25.99 15.67 66.24
N SER A 25 25.75 15.56 67.55
CA SER A 25 25.63 14.28 68.28
C SER A 25 24.23 13.66 68.21
N GLN A 26 23.30 14.32 67.49
CA GLN A 26 21.92 13.90 67.26
C GLN A 26 21.64 13.81 65.74
N ASN A 27 20.43 14.17 65.28
CA ASN A 27 20.01 14.06 63.87
C ASN A 27 20.54 15.17 62.95
N GLY A 28 21.19 16.20 63.49
CA GLY A 28 21.72 17.32 62.72
C GLY A 28 20.72 18.46 62.42
N THR A 29 19.46 18.31 62.83
CA THR A 29 18.41 19.33 62.66
C THR A 29 18.68 20.56 63.53
N ALA A 30 18.05 21.69 63.20
CA ALA A 30 18.13 22.91 64.00
C ALA A 30 17.83 22.64 65.50
N GLY A 31 18.67 23.18 66.39
CA GLY A 31 18.58 22.97 67.84
C GLY A 31 19.21 21.67 68.37
N SER A 32 19.78 20.81 67.50
CA SER A 32 20.51 19.62 67.94
C SER A 32 21.82 19.97 68.65
N ASP A 33 22.18 19.18 69.66
CA ASP A 33 23.49 19.30 70.34
C ASP A 33 24.66 19.04 69.37
N THR A 34 25.70 19.85 69.46
CA THR A 34 26.91 19.77 68.63
C THR A 34 28.08 19.18 69.41
N TYR A 35 29.12 18.74 68.72
CA TYR A 35 30.34 18.26 69.35
C TYR A 35 31.28 19.40 69.80
N ALA A 36 30.96 20.66 69.49
CA ALA A 36 31.70 21.80 70.01
C ALA A 36 31.58 21.91 71.53
N GLY A 37 32.70 21.81 72.24
CA GLY A 37 32.73 21.86 73.70
C GLY A 37 32.22 20.60 74.40
N SER A 38 31.92 19.53 73.67
CA SER A 38 31.51 18.25 74.28
C SER A 38 32.71 17.55 74.92
N GLY A 39 32.54 17.08 76.16
CA GLY A 39 33.63 16.40 76.91
C GLY A 39 34.04 15.04 76.34
N ASN A 40 33.30 14.49 75.37
CA ASN A 40 33.59 13.20 74.74
C ASN A 40 34.08 13.31 73.28
N ALA A 41 34.38 14.52 72.77
CA ALA A 41 34.85 14.73 71.41
C ALA A 41 35.92 15.83 71.34
N ALA A 42 36.93 15.64 70.49
CA ALA A 42 37.98 16.64 70.28
C ALA A 42 38.51 16.59 68.83
N TYR A 43 38.88 17.75 68.29
CA TYR A 43 39.64 17.81 67.04
C TYR A 43 41.11 17.44 67.30
N VAL A 44 41.64 16.53 66.51
CA VAL A 44 43.04 16.11 66.53
C VAL A 44 43.71 16.67 65.26
N PRO A 45 44.65 17.62 65.38
CA PRO A 45 45.19 18.35 64.23
C PRO A 45 46.19 17.57 63.37
N ALA A 46 46.79 16.50 63.91
CA ALA A 46 47.88 15.78 63.25
C ALA A 46 47.87 14.28 63.60
N ASP A 47 46.81 13.59 63.20
CA ASP A 47 46.78 12.13 63.18
C ASP A 47 47.63 11.59 62.02
N GLN A 48 48.35 10.49 62.27
CA GLN A 48 49.29 9.91 61.31
C GLN A 48 48.62 9.42 60.00
N ASP A 49 47.35 9.04 60.06
CA ASP A 49 46.62 8.47 58.91
C ASP A 49 45.65 9.47 58.29
N PHE A 50 45.03 10.33 59.10
CA PHE A 50 43.96 11.24 58.66
C PHE A 50 44.37 12.72 58.59
N GLY A 51 45.54 13.11 59.15
CA GLY A 51 45.85 14.52 59.34
C GLY A 51 44.91 15.14 60.37
N GLY A 52 44.09 16.12 59.97
CA GLY A 52 43.06 16.70 60.83
C GLY A 52 41.84 15.78 60.93
N CYS A 53 41.50 15.29 62.13
CA CYS A 53 40.38 14.36 62.31
C CYS A 53 39.63 14.56 63.62
N LEU A 54 38.44 13.97 63.75
CA LEU A 54 37.66 13.94 64.98
C LEU A 54 38.04 12.74 65.84
N GLU A 55 38.47 12.95 67.08
CA GLU A 55 38.53 11.89 68.10
C GLU A 55 37.25 11.91 68.95
N LEU A 56 36.59 10.76 69.08
CA LEU A 56 35.28 10.63 69.71
C LEU A 56 35.28 9.43 70.66
N LEU A 57 34.92 9.67 71.93
CA LEU A 57 34.60 8.63 72.89
C LEU A 57 33.12 8.26 72.77
N LYS A 58 32.84 7.02 72.36
CA LYS A 58 31.50 6.46 72.26
C LYS A 58 30.90 6.24 73.66
N THR A 59 29.84 6.97 73.98
CA THR A 59 29.14 6.91 75.28
C THR A 59 27.68 6.48 75.16
N GLN A 60 27.10 6.51 73.96
CA GLN A 60 25.70 6.13 73.69
C GLN A 60 25.60 4.82 72.92
N THR A 61 24.51 4.05 73.13
CA THR A 61 24.23 2.78 72.42
C THR A 61 24.36 2.93 70.90
N THR A 62 23.81 4.01 70.35
CA THR A 62 24.10 4.51 68.99
C THR A 62 24.64 5.92 69.13
N GLN A 63 25.94 6.10 68.88
CA GLN A 63 26.55 7.43 68.86
C GLN A 63 26.39 7.98 67.45
N GLN A 64 25.62 9.06 67.32
CA GLN A 64 25.39 9.71 66.02
C GLN A 64 26.46 10.76 65.77
N LEU A 65 26.90 10.87 64.52
CA LEU A 65 27.65 11.99 64.00
C LEU A 65 26.94 12.43 62.72
N ARG A 66 26.40 13.65 62.70
CA ARG A 66 25.67 14.21 61.56
C ARG A 66 26.22 15.57 61.21
N TRP A 67 26.44 15.82 59.94
CA TRP A 67 26.61 17.19 59.46
C TRP A 67 25.26 17.90 59.52
N MET A 68 25.24 19.08 60.14
CA MET A 68 24.01 19.89 60.27
C MET A 68 23.61 20.60 58.97
N GLY A 69 24.45 20.56 57.94
CA GLY A 69 24.09 21.10 56.62
C GLY A 69 22.94 20.31 56.00
N GLU A 70 22.04 21.04 55.32
CA GLU A 70 21.00 20.45 54.50
C GLU A 70 21.60 20.02 53.15
N THR A 71 21.87 18.72 52.98
CA THR A 71 22.36 18.20 51.70
C THR A 71 21.18 17.99 50.76
N PRO A 72 21.04 18.73 49.64
CA PRO A 72 19.82 18.68 48.82
C PRO A 72 19.59 17.31 48.18
N MET A 73 18.34 16.82 48.24
CA MET A 73 17.89 15.60 47.58
C MET A 73 17.09 15.95 46.33
N LEU A 74 17.70 15.75 45.15
CA LEU A 74 17.10 16.10 43.87
C LEU A 74 16.63 14.87 43.08
N PRO A 75 15.54 14.98 42.29
CA PRO A 75 15.13 13.91 41.38
C PRO A 75 16.26 13.50 40.44
N GLY A 76 16.49 12.19 40.36
CA GLY A 76 17.57 11.61 39.55
C GLY A 76 18.99 11.85 40.08
N CYS A 77 19.18 12.43 41.27
CA CYS A 77 20.47 12.56 41.94
C CYS A 77 20.74 11.36 42.87
N TYR A 78 21.97 10.86 42.86
CA TYR A 78 22.44 9.80 43.76
C TYR A 78 23.75 10.25 44.41
N LEU A 79 23.75 10.32 45.74
CA LEU A 79 24.88 10.80 46.52
C LEU A 79 25.56 9.62 47.22
N ARG A 80 26.88 9.52 47.14
CA ARG A 80 27.67 8.59 47.94
C ARG A 80 28.21 9.33 49.15
N VAL A 81 27.86 8.86 50.34
CA VAL A 81 28.44 9.32 51.60
C VAL A 81 29.53 8.32 52.00
N THR A 82 30.71 8.81 52.35
CA THR A 82 31.87 7.98 52.74
C THR A 82 32.49 8.50 54.03
N ALA A 83 32.82 7.58 54.95
CA ALA A 83 33.53 7.88 56.19
C ALA A 83 34.64 6.85 56.44
N ARG A 84 35.80 7.32 56.93
CA ARG A 84 36.92 6.45 57.35
C ARG A 84 37.10 6.57 58.86
N VAL A 85 37.08 5.44 59.56
CA VAL A 85 37.10 5.38 61.03
C VAL A 85 38.13 4.38 61.49
N LYS A 86 38.88 4.70 62.54
CA LYS A 86 39.78 3.74 63.22
C LYS A 86 39.55 3.76 64.73
N ALA A 87 39.60 2.59 65.35
CA ALA A 87 39.55 2.49 66.81
C ALA A 87 40.94 2.77 67.40
N ILE A 88 41.00 3.54 68.49
CA ILE A 88 42.23 3.87 69.20
C ILE A 88 42.36 3.03 70.47
N SER A 89 41.28 2.90 71.24
CA SER A 89 41.23 2.13 72.47
C SER A 89 39.79 1.78 72.87
N GLY A 90 39.60 0.87 73.82
CA GLY A 90 38.29 0.50 74.36
C GLY A 90 37.51 -0.51 73.50
N ASN A 91 36.26 -0.80 73.85
CA ASN A 91 35.45 -1.83 73.18
C ASN A 91 35.23 -1.49 71.70
N LEU A 92 35.57 -2.37 70.77
CA LEU A 92 35.48 -2.09 69.33
C LEU A 92 34.01 -1.98 68.84
N PRO A 93 33.56 -0.80 68.36
CA PRO A 93 32.21 -0.61 67.87
C PRO A 93 32.07 -1.02 66.40
N SER A 94 30.85 -0.96 65.88
CA SER A 94 30.57 -1.01 64.45
C SER A 94 30.24 0.39 63.93
N VAL A 95 30.54 0.63 62.65
CA VAL A 95 30.28 1.89 61.95
C VAL A 95 29.38 1.64 60.75
N GLN A 96 28.46 2.56 60.49
CA GLN A 96 27.64 2.59 59.28
C GLN A 96 27.36 4.03 58.88
N ILE A 97 27.23 4.29 57.58
CA ILE A 97 26.68 5.55 57.11
C ILE A 97 25.23 5.67 57.58
N ALA A 98 24.83 6.86 57.99
CA ALA A 98 23.47 7.12 58.40
C ALA A 98 23.07 8.56 58.09
N GLY A 99 21.77 8.78 57.88
CA GLY A 99 21.21 10.10 57.60
C GLY A 99 19.91 10.34 58.35
N TRP A 100 19.42 11.57 58.26
CA TRP A 100 18.06 11.95 58.65
C TRP A 100 17.39 12.61 57.44
N ALA A 101 16.21 12.12 57.05
CA ALA A 101 15.51 12.57 55.85
C ALA A 101 14.58 13.76 56.14
N GLY A 102 14.94 14.94 55.64
CA GLY A 102 14.20 16.18 55.85
C GLY A 102 13.20 16.49 54.75
N GLY A 103 11.98 16.85 55.14
CA GLY A 103 10.90 17.31 54.27
C GLY A 103 10.65 18.81 54.41
N ALA A 104 9.53 19.29 53.85
CA ALA A 104 9.17 20.70 53.93
C ALA A 104 8.98 21.17 55.39
N GLY A 105 9.57 22.31 55.74
CA GLY A 105 9.46 22.90 57.08
C GLY A 105 10.10 22.07 58.19
N ASP A 106 11.24 21.43 57.92
CA ASP A 106 12.01 20.58 58.85
C ASP A 106 11.25 19.35 59.39
N ALA A 107 10.25 18.89 58.64
CA ALA A 107 9.51 17.67 58.99
C ALA A 107 10.34 16.42 58.70
N HIS A 108 10.42 15.48 59.64
CA HIS A 108 11.04 14.18 59.40
C HIS A 108 10.21 13.34 58.43
N VAL A 109 10.83 12.86 57.35
CA VAL A 109 10.21 11.91 56.43
C VAL A 109 10.51 10.49 56.89
N GLY A 110 9.61 9.93 57.70
CA GLY A 110 9.71 8.55 58.17
C GLY A 110 9.48 7.49 57.07
N GLY A 111 9.82 6.24 57.37
CA GLY A 111 9.57 5.08 56.49
C GLY A 111 10.60 4.86 55.39
N VAL A 112 11.64 5.70 55.30
CA VAL A 112 12.79 5.50 54.42
C VAL A 112 13.93 4.78 55.14
N VAL A 113 14.82 4.13 54.38
CA VAL A 113 16.01 3.47 54.94
C VAL A 113 17.07 4.52 55.26
N GLU A 114 17.23 4.86 56.54
CA GLU A 114 18.13 5.94 57.00
C GLU A 114 19.55 5.48 57.36
N VAL A 115 19.83 4.19 57.20
CA VAL A 115 21.13 3.60 57.55
C VAL A 115 21.62 2.69 56.43
N GLY A 116 22.90 2.83 56.07
CA GLY A 116 23.57 1.99 55.08
C GLY A 116 24.20 0.72 55.68
N PRO A 117 24.99 -0.03 54.89
CA PRO A 117 25.67 -1.24 55.35
C PRO A 117 26.60 -1.00 56.55
N THR A 118 26.56 -1.90 57.53
CA THR A 118 27.35 -1.84 58.76
C THR A 118 28.66 -2.60 58.64
N LYS A 119 29.78 -2.03 59.12
CA LYS A 119 31.08 -2.70 59.25
C LYS A 119 31.58 -2.65 60.70
N ALA A 120 32.04 -3.78 61.23
CA ALA A 120 32.66 -3.85 62.56
C ALA A 120 34.11 -3.34 62.52
N LEU A 121 34.54 -2.59 63.54
CA LEU A 121 35.96 -2.35 63.78
C LEU A 121 36.56 -3.61 64.44
N THR A 122 37.66 -4.13 63.91
CA THR A 122 38.20 -5.44 64.34
C THR A 122 39.59 -5.35 64.98
N SER A 123 40.28 -4.22 64.86
CA SER A 123 41.58 -3.97 65.47
C SER A 123 41.80 -2.48 65.75
N TYR A 124 42.67 -2.17 66.72
CA TYR A 124 43.11 -0.80 66.96
C TYR A 124 44.08 -0.33 65.86
N GLY A 125 43.99 0.95 65.50
CA GLY A 125 44.77 1.56 64.42
C GLY A 125 44.35 1.14 63.00
N GLY A 126 43.48 0.13 62.86
CA GLY A 126 42.97 -0.31 61.55
C GLY A 126 41.94 0.67 61.01
N ILE A 127 42.17 1.19 59.80
CA ILE A 127 41.24 2.10 59.10
C ILE A 127 40.13 1.27 58.45
N VAL A 128 38.88 1.57 58.82
CA VAL A 128 37.69 1.00 58.21
C VAL A 128 36.95 2.09 57.45
N GLU A 129 36.82 1.92 56.14
CA GLU A 129 35.99 2.78 55.29
C GLU A 129 34.58 2.20 55.15
N VAL A 130 33.56 3.01 55.42
CA VAL A 130 32.15 2.74 55.13
C VAL A 130 31.63 3.73 54.10
N SER A 131 30.76 3.26 53.23
CA SER A 131 30.04 4.11 52.29
C SER A 131 28.61 3.61 52.07
N ALA A 132 27.72 4.54 51.70
CA ALA A 132 26.37 4.22 51.26
C ALA A 132 25.91 5.21 50.19
N ILE A 133 25.13 4.72 49.23
CA ILE A 133 24.50 5.55 48.19
C ILE A 133 23.06 5.84 48.57
N VAL A 134 22.73 7.12 48.67
CA VAL A 134 21.37 7.64 48.92
C VAL A 134 20.83 8.27 47.64
N GLY A 135 19.56 8.05 47.33
CA GLY A 135 18.95 8.59 46.12
C GLY A 135 17.44 8.45 46.08
N THR A 136 16.82 9.10 45.10
CA THR A 136 15.35 9.14 44.96
C THR A 136 14.75 7.83 44.42
N GLY A 137 15.52 7.01 43.71
CA GLY A 137 15.05 5.75 43.10
C GLY A 137 15.73 4.50 43.67
N ALA A 138 15.00 3.40 43.76
CA ALA A 138 15.54 2.08 44.12
C ALA A 138 16.25 1.45 42.90
N ARG A 139 17.51 1.84 42.66
CA ARG A 139 18.38 1.20 41.65
C ARG A 139 19.28 0.16 42.30
N SER A 140 19.70 -0.83 41.53
CA SER A 140 20.70 -1.81 41.98
C SER A 140 21.98 -1.09 42.40
N GLY A 141 22.39 -1.23 43.66
CA GLY A 141 23.53 -0.53 44.26
C GLY A 141 23.19 0.75 45.02
N VAL A 142 21.91 1.13 45.14
CA VAL A 142 21.46 2.20 46.04
C VAL A 142 21.10 1.58 47.39
N ASP A 143 21.82 1.99 48.45
CA ASP A 143 21.64 1.46 49.81
C ASP A 143 20.44 2.11 50.52
N MET A 144 20.24 3.41 50.28
CA MET A 144 19.27 4.25 50.98
C MET A 144 18.33 4.91 49.95
N ALA A 145 17.37 4.13 49.42
CA ALA A 145 16.38 4.64 48.47
C ALA A 145 15.29 5.43 49.20
N TRP A 146 15.35 6.75 49.12
CA TRP A 146 14.56 7.69 49.91
C TRP A 146 13.27 8.17 49.23
N GLY A 147 13.08 7.87 47.94
CA GLY A 147 11.90 8.34 47.21
C GLY A 147 11.94 9.84 46.94
N MET A 148 10.77 10.42 46.67
CA MET A 148 10.61 11.84 46.29
C MET A 148 10.17 12.74 47.45
N ALA A 149 9.88 12.17 48.61
CA ALA A 149 9.35 12.92 49.76
C ALA A 149 10.43 13.72 50.51
N PRO A 150 11.66 13.21 50.72
CA PRO A 150 12.73 14.01 51.31
C PRO A 150 13.26 15.07 50.34
N LEU A 151 13.39 16.30 50.82
CA LEU A 151 13.95 17.46 50.10
C LEU A 151 15.45 17.63 50.35
N TYR A 152 15.92 17.20 51.52
CA TYR A 152 17.34 17.22 51.90
C TYR A 152 17.64 16.10 52.90
N GLY A 153 18.92 15.88 53.17
CA GLY A 153 19.37 14.98 54.23
C GLY A 153 20.47 15.59 55.08
N HIS A 154 20.43 15.30 56.38
CA HIS A 154 21.58 15.46 57.27
C HIS A 154 22.34 14.14 57.29
N PHE A 155 23.54 14.11 56.72
CA PHE A 155 24.30 12.87 56.54
C PHE A 155 25.52 12.79 57.46
N GLY A 156 25.89 11.57 57.80
CA GLY A 156 27.13 11.27 58.52
C GLY A 156 27.23 9.78 58.82
N LEU A 157 27.57 9.43 60.06
CA LEU A 157 27.72 8.04 60.47
C LEU A 157 27.11 7.75 61.84
N ASN A 158 26.81 6.48 62.09
CA ASN A 158 26.49 5.94 63.42
C ASN A 158 27.61 5.01 63.88
N LEU A 159 28.01 5.13 65.15
CA LEU A 159 28.76 4.09 65.84
C LEU A 159 27.80 3.29 66.73
N THR A 160 27.68 2.00 66.46
CA THR A 160 26.81 1.06 67.17
C THR A 160 27.64 0.03 67.95
N GLY A 161 27.00 -0.76 68.81
CA GLY A 161 27.70 -1.74 69.67
C GLY A 161 28.10 -1.16 71.03
N ALA A 162 29.06 -1.82 71.70
CA ALA A 162 29.44 -1.52 73.08
C ALA A 162 30.04 -0.11 73.25
N ASN A 163 29.77 0.51 74.41
CA ASN A 163 30.31 1.83 74.77
C ASN A 163 31.74 1.73 75.32
N GLY A 164 32.42 2.88 75.38
CA GLY A 164 33.77 3.02 75.94
C GLY A 164 34.89 2.99 74.89
N ALA A 165 34.56 2.98 73.60
CA ALA A 165 35.54 3.07 72.52
C ALA A 165 35.98 4.51 72.29
N VAL A 166 37.28 4.74 72.15
CA VAL A 166 37.80 5.97 71.54
C VAL A 166 38.07 5.67 70.06
N VAL A 167 37.45 6.42 69.16
CA VAL A 167 37.66 6.29 67.71
C VAL A 167 38.16 7.61 67.13
N ARG A 168 38.93 7.52 66.04
CA ARG A 168 39.23 8.67 65.17
C ARG A 168 38.50 8.53 63.86
N ILE A 169 37.91 9.63 63.40
CA ILE A 169 37.05 9.72 62.23
C ILE A 169 37.64 10.79 61.32
N ASP A 170 37.98 10.38 60.10
CA ASP A 170 38.39 11.28 59.03
C ASP A 170 37.21 12.07 58.45
N ASP A 171 37.47 13.19 57.79
CA ASP A 171 36.45 14.05 57.19
C ASP A 171 35.44 13.24 56.35
N ILE A 172 34.15 13.45 56.62
CA ILE A 172 33.08 12.77 55.88
C ILE A 172 32.94 13.41 54.50
N LYS A 173 32.88 12.57 53.47
CA LYS A 173 32.73 12.99 52.08
C LYS A 173 31.33 12.68 51.56
N ILE A 174 30.75 13.63 50.83
CA ILE A 174 29.50 13.42 50.08
C ILE A 174 29.75 13.80 48.63
N GLU A 175 29.55 12.85 47.73
CA GLU A 175 29.87 12.97 46.31
C GLU A 175 28.66 12.62 45.45
N ASP A 176 28.42 13.37 44.37
CA ASP A 176 27.44 12.98 43.36
C ASP A 176 27.97 11.82 42.50
N VAL A 177 27.33 10.66 42.63
CA VAL A 177 27.62 9.42 41.90
C VAL A 177 26.53 9.05 40.90
N THR A 178 25.66 10.00 40.53
CA THR A 178 24.60 9.81 39.51
C THR A 178 25.14 9.24 38.20
N SER A 179 26.38 9.58 37.85
CA SER A 179 27.07 9.07 36.65
C SER A 179 27.18 7.56 36.60
N VAL A 180 27.25 6.89 37.75
CA VAL A 180 27.31 5.42 37.86
C VAL A 180 26.03 4.77 37.34
N PHE A 181 24.89 5.46 37.42
CA PHE A 181 23.59 4.94 37.00
C PHE A 181 23.19 5.32 35.57
N HIS A 182 23.93 6.20 34.88
CA HIS A 182 23.55 6.73 33.56
C HIS A 182 23.19 5.64 32.53
N ARG A 183 23.97 4.56 32.44
CA ARG A 183 23.71 3.46 31.48
C ARG A 183 22.41 2.70 31.76
N THR A 184 21.99 2.62 33.02
CA THR A 184 20.69 2.03 33.41
C THR A 184 19.52 3.01 33.32
N MET A 185 19.80 4.27 32.97
CA MET A 185 18.79 5.31 32.76
C MET A 185 18.45 5.51 31.29
N MET A 186 19.28 5.01 30.37
CA MET A 186 19.06 5.14 28.94
C MET A 186 18.06 4.09 28.46
N ASP A 187 17.07 4.54 27.70
CA ASP A 187 16.05 3.74 27.02
C ASP A 187 16.58 3.07 25.74
N TRP A 188 17.89 3.14 25.50
CA TRP A 188 18.56 2.61 24.33
C TRP A 188 19.85 1.84 24.64
N VAL A 189 20.28 1.06 23.65
CA VAL A 189 21.55 0.33 23.60
C VAL A 189 22.27 0.68 22.30
N ASP A 190 23.48 1.25 22.39
CA ASP A 190 24.27 1.64 21.22
C ASP A 190 25.13 0.48 20.74
N VAL A 191 25.14 0.26 19.42
CA VAL A 191 26.00 -0.76 18.78
C VAL A 191 27.49 -0.56 19.02
N LYS A 192 27.94 0.69 19.27
CA LYS A 192 29.35 0.97 19.61
C LYS A 192 29.75 0.41 20.98
N ASP A 193 28.82 0.32 21.93
CA ASP A 193 29.08 -0.32 23.23
C ASP A 193 29.36 -1.84 23.08
N TYR A 194 29.02 -2.43 21.92
CA TYR A 194 29.22 -3.84 21.57
C TYR A 194 30.32 -4.04 20.52
N GLY A 195 31.12 -3.00 20.26
CA GLY A 195 32.31 -3.08 19.41
C GLY A 195 32.10 -2.75 17.94
N ALA A 196 30.95 -2.18 17.56
CA ALA A 196 30.78 -1.64 16.21
C ALA A 196 31.72 -0.45 15.98
N ILE A 197 32.39 -0.40 14.84
CA ILE A 197 33.36 0.66 14.51
C ILE A 197 32.69 1.80 13.74
N GLY A 198 31.89 1.47 12.71
CA GLY A 198 31.20 2.48 11.90
C GLY A 198 32.12 3.24 10.92
N ASP A 199 33.16 2.59 10.40
CA ASP A 199 34.12 3.12 9.42
C ASP A 199 33.76 2.82 7.95
N GLY A 200 32.65 2.11 7.73
CA GLY A 200 32.13 1.71 6.42
C GLY A 200 32.77 0.46 5.83
N VAL A 201 33.76 -0.14 6.49
CA VAL A 201 34.56 -1.27 5.97
C VAL A 201 34.56 -2.46 6.93
N THR A 202 34.69 -2.21 8.23
CA THR A 202 34.68 -3.24 9.26
C THR A 202 33.31 -3.92 9.32
N ASN A 203 33.32 -5.26 9.39
CA ASN A 203 32.09 -6.04 9.54
C ASN A 203 31.51 -5.86 10.95
N ASP A 204 30.43 -5.09 11.05
CA ASP A 204 29.80 -4.72 12.32
C ASP A 204 28.63 -5.66 12.71
N VAL A 205 28.37 -6.74 11.96
CA VAL A 205 27.20 -7.63 12.16
C VAL A 205 27.15 -8.21 13.58
N ALA A 206 28.27 -8.73 14.09
CA ALA A 206 28.30 -9.36 15.41
C ALA A 206 28.01 -8.35 16.53
N ALA A 207 28.45 -7.10 16.38
CA ALA A 207 28.15 -6.03 17.34
C ALA A 207 26.68 -5.64 17.31
N PHE A 208 26.07 -5.61 16.12
CA PHE A 208 24.66 -5.31 15.93
C PHE A 208 23.76 -6.39 16.56
N GLU A 209 24.06 -7.67 16.32
CA GLU A 209 23.33 -8.80 16.91
C GLU A 209 23.46 -8.82 18.43
N ALA A 210 24.65 -8.56 18.97
CA ALA A 210 24.87 -8.49 20.42
C ALA A 210 24.13 -7.32 21.06
N ALA A 211 24.12 -6.15 20.42
CA ALA A 211 23.38 -4.97 20.90
C ALA A 211 21.85 -5.21 20.88
N ASP A 212 21.31 -5.82 19.83
CA ASP A 212 19.89 -6.16 19.75
C ASP A 212 19.50 -7.20 20.81
N ALA A 213 20.32 -8.23 21.02
CA ALA A 213 20.10 -9.21 22.08
C ALA A 213 20.09 -8.55 23.48
N ALA A 214 20.98 -7.59 23.71
CA ALA A 214 21.08 -6.89 24.99
C ALA A 214 20.04 -5.77 25.17
N ALA A 215 19.41 -5.29 24.10
CA ALA A 215 18.38 -4.27 24.17
C ALA A 215 17.20 -4.72 25.07
N ASN A 216 16.81 -6.00 25.00
CA ASN A 216 15.80 -6.60 25.87
C ASN A 216 14.53 -5.73 25.99
N GLY A 217 14.01 -5.25 24.86
CA GLY A 217 12.84 -4.36 24.78
C GLY A 217 13.15 -2.86 24.68
N ARG A 218 14.38 -2.43 24.96
CA ARG A 218 14.87 -1.06 24.70
C ARG A 218 15.11 -0.82 23.21
N GLU A 219 15.32 0.42 22.81
CA GLU A 219 15.71 0.72 21.44
C GLU A 219 17.18 0.38 21.17
N VAL A 220 17.49 -0.12 19.99
CA VAL A 220 18.87 -0.19 19.50
C VAL A 220 19.20 1.13 18.82
N LEU A 221 20.23 1.82 19.30
CA LEU A 221 20.74 3.04 18.70
C LEU A 221 21.89 2.70 17.75
N ILE A 222 21.73 3.06 16.48
CA ILE A 222 22.83 3.08 15.52
C ILE A 222 23.38 4.50 15.51
N SER A 223 24.34 4.78 16.38
CA SER A 223 24.94 6.11 16.52
C SER A 223 25.73 6.53 15.28
N ASP A 224 26.11 7.80 15.17
CA ASP A 224 26.80 8.36 14.00
C ASP A 224 27.98 7.49 13.52
N GLY A 225 27.98 7.17 12.23
CA GLY A 225 28.95 6.29 11.58
C GLY A 225 28.37 5.67 10.30
N VAL A 226 29.20 4.96 9.53
CA VAL A 226 28.76 4.13 8.39
C VAL A 226 29.08 2.68 8.74
N TYR A 227 28.10 1.81 8.85
CA TYR A 227 28.32 0.44 9.33
C TYR A 227 28.19 -0.56 8.19
N SER A 228 29.22 -1.37 7.99
CA SER A 228 29.20 -2.42 6.96
C SER A 228 28.55 -3.68 7.53
N LEU A 229 27.42 -4.08 6.95
CA LEU A 229 26.73 -5.33 7.29
C LEU A 229 26.73 -6.25 6.06
N PRO A 230 27.76 -7.10 5.89
CA PRO A 230 27.92 -7.94 4.70
C PRO A 230 26.97 -9.15 4.65
N SER A 231 26.02 -9.27 5.58
CA SER A 231 25.08 -10.40 5.65
C SER A 231 23.71 -9.96 6.16
N ASN A 232 22.74 -10.88 6.18
CA ASN A 232 21.39 -10.56 6.66
C ASN A 232 21.42 -10.18 8.14
N VAL A 233 20.71 -9.12 8.52
CA VAL A 233 20.55 -8.69 9.91
C VAL A 233 19.07 -8.53 10.22
N THR A 234 18.64 -9.13 11.33
CA THR A 234 17.26 -9.01 11.82
C THR A 234 17.28 -8.39 13.21
N PHE A 235 16.54 -7.29 13.37
CA PHE A 235 16.34 -6.66 14.65
C PHE A 235 15.02 -7.10 15.27
N GLN A 236 15.10 -7.66 16.48
CA GLN A 236 13.96 -8.04 17.32
C GLN A 236 13.45 -6.87 18.17
N ASN A 237 14.22 -5.79 18.25
CA ASN A 237 13.84 -4.56 18.96
C ASN A 237 13.65 -3.38 18.00
N ARG A 238 13.11 -2.28 18.53
CA ARG A 238 12.99 -1.03 17.76
C ARG A 238 14.39 -0.48 17.50
N VAL A 239 14.63 0.01 16.30
CA VAL A 239 15.93 0.58 15.92
C VAL A 239 15.80 2.06 15.59
N ARG A 240 16.72 2.86 16.13
CA ARG A 240 16.87 4.28 15.81
C ARG A 240 18.19 4.50 15.10
N PHE A 241 18.12 4.95 13.85
CA PHE A 241 19.28 5.24 13.03
C PHE A 241 19.67 6.72 13.13
N GLN A 242 20.90 6.98 13.56
CA GLN A 242 21.61 8.26 13.41
C GLN A 242 22.74 8.12 12.39
N GLY A 243 23.46 6.99 12.42
CA GLY A 243 24.36 6.54 11.37
C GLY A 243 23.63 5.82 10.21
N SER A 244 24.40 5.39 9.21
CA SER A 244 23.90 4.69 8.01
C SER A 244 24.56 3.32 7.81
N LEU A 245 23.94 2.51 6.97
CA LEU A 245 24.37 1.14 6.67
C LEU A 245 24.87 1.02 5.23
N THR A 246 25.90 0.19 5.05
CA THR A 246 26.31 -0.34 3.75
C THR A 246 26.06 -1.83 3.74
N MET A 247 25.26 -2.32 2.79
CA MET A 247 24.90 -3.73 2.67
C MET A 247 25.01 -4.20 1.21
N PRO A 248 25.52 -5.42 0.95
CA PRO A 248 25.42 -6.06 -0.36
C PRO A 248 23.97 -6.15 -0.84
N VAL A 249 23.73 -6.25 -2.15
CA VAL A 249 22.38 -6.24 -2.74
C VAL A 249 21.53 -7.37 -2.15
N GLU A 250 22.09 -8.57 -2.03
CA GLU A 250 21.46 -9.80 -1.53
C GLU A 250 21.23 -9.84 -0.02
N ALA A 251 21.95 -9.01 0.75
CA ALA A 251 21.86 -8.97 2.21
C ALA A 251 20.60 -8.21 2.65
N ARG A 252 19.79 -8.81 3.52
CA ARG A 252 18.49 -8.27 3.94
C ARG A 252 18.59 -7.60 5.31
N LEU A 253 17.93 -6.46 5.45
CA LEU A 253 17.68 -5.80 6.72
C LEU A 253 16.22 -6.03 7.12
N SER A 254 15.98 -6.70 8.23
CA SER A 254 14.64 -7.02 8.73
C SER A 254 14.37 -6.27 10.04
N LEU A 255 13.49 -5.27 10.02
CA LEU A 255 13.09 -4.49 11.21
C LEU A 255 11.74 -4.99 11.73
N THR A 256 11.69 -5.79 12.79
CA THR A 256 10.43 -6.44 13.23
C THR A 256 9.48 -5.50 13.99
N LYS A 257 9.97 -4.45 14.68
CA LYS A 257 9.14 -3.57 15.52
C LYS A 257 8.88 -2.16 14.96
N ASN A 258 9.61 -1.75 13.91
CA ASN A 258 9.41 -0.49 13.22
C ASN A 258 9.58 -0.62 11.70
N TYR A 259 8.96 -1.65 11.13
CA TYR A 259 8.89 -1.89 9.68
C TYR A 259 8.07 -0.80 8.97
N ASN A 260 8.75 0.25 8.50
CA ASN A 260 8.18 1.32 7.68
C ASN A 260 9.28 1.96 6.84
N LEU A 261 8.91 2.59 5.72
CA LEU A 261 9.89 3.16 4.80
C LEU A 261 10.76 4.24 5.46
N GLY A 262 10.21 5.05 6.38
CA GLY A 262 10.97 6.08 7.09
C GLY A 262 12.18 5.53 7.87
N ALA A 263 12.02 4.38 8.53
CA ALA A 263 13.10 3.71 9.25
C ALA A 263 14.18 3.17 8.28
N TYR A 264 13.78 2.62 7.13
CA TYR A 264 14.74 2.18 6.11
C TYR A 264 15.48 3.36 5.46
N ILE A 265 14.79 4.48 5.19
CA ILE A 265 15.41 5.70 4.66
C ILE A 265 16.50 6.18 5.63
N ALA A 266 16.20 6.22 6.94
CA ALA A 266 17.18 6.59 7.95
C ALA A 266 18.36 5.60 7.97
N ALA A 267 18.09 4.30 7.87
CA ALA A 267 19.12 3.27 7.83
C ALA A 267 20.09 3.41 6.64
N PHE A 268 19.62 3.91 5.49
CA PHE A 268 20.44 4.08 4.28
C PHE A 268 20.79 5.55 4.00
N GLY A 269 20.92 6.36 5.05
CA GLY A 269 21.46 7.72 4.95
C GLY A 269 20.64 8.68 4.08
N GLY A 270 19.34 8.43 3.93
CA GLY A 270 18.45 9.22 3.08
C GLY A 270 18.25 8.68 1.66
N ASP A 271 18.88 7.57 1.27
CA ASP A 271 18.65 6.95 -0.04
C ASP A 271 17.28 6.25 -0.09
N GLU A 272 16.28 6.95 -0.63
CA GLU A 272 14.90 6.50 -0.74
C GLU A 272 14.74 5.23 -1.60
N VAL A 273 15.52 5.12 -2.68
CA VAL A 273 15.40 4.00 -3.63
C VAL A 273 16.01 2.74 -3.04
N LEU A 274 17.22 2.83 -2.47
CA LEU A 274 17.85 1.71 -1.80
C LEU A 274 17.03 1.26 -0.59
N ALA A 275 16.56 2.20 0.23
CA ALA A 275 15.70 1.93 1.37
C ALA A 275 14.44 1.15 0.97
N PHE A 276 13.75 1.59 -0.09
CA PHE A 276 12.57 0.89 -0.59
C PHE A 276 12.91 -0.51 -1.11
N LYS A 277 14.00 -0.67 -1.88
CA LYS A 277 14.46 -1.99 -2.35
C LYS A 277 14.74 -2.95 -1.17
N LYS A 278 15.38 -2.46 -0.10
CA LYS A 278 15.63 -3.25 1.12
C LYS A 278 14.35 -3.56 1.92
N ALA A 279 13.43 -2.61 2.00
CA ALA A 279 12.14 -2.83 2.62
C ALA A 279 11.31 -3.88 1.86
N LEU A 280 11.35 -3.89 0.51
CA LEU A 280 10.73 -4.91 -0.32
C LEU A 280 11.31 -6.30 -0.07
N GLN A 281 12.64 -6.44 0.00
CA GLN A 281 13.27 -7.71 0.34
C GLN A 281 12.71 -8.29 1.64
N ALA A 282 12.56 -7.44 2.65
CA ALA A 282 12.03 -7.81 3.95
C ALA A 282 10.51 -8.15 3.90
N LEU A 283 9.72 -7.43 3.10
CA LEU A 283 8.28 -7.69 2.89
C LEU A 283 8.05 -9.15 2.48
N PHE A 284 8.81 -9.62 1.50
CA PHE A 284 8.66 -10.94 0.91
C PHE A 284 9.35 -12.04 1.74
N ASN A 285 10.37 -11.70 2.54
CA ASN A 285 11.12 -12.65 3.38
C ASN A 285 10.72 -12.66 4.87
N TYR A 286 9.53 -12.14 5.19
CA TYR A 286 8.89 -12.16 6.51
C TYR A 286 9.56 -11.25 7.55
N THR A 287 8.82 -10.24 8.01
CA THR A 287 9.23 -9.27 9.07
C THR A 287 8.27 -9.23 10.26
N ASP A 288 7.43 -10.26 10.47
CA ASP A 288 6.20 -10.20 11.28
C ASP A 288 5.15 -9.18 10.79
N HIS A 289 5.41 -8.50 9.66
CA HIS A 289 4.49 -7.56 9.02
C HIS A 289 4.02 -8.10 7.67
N GLU A 290 2.74 -7.84 7.37
CA GLU A 290 2.15 -8.16 6.06
C GLU A 290 2.13 -6.94 5.11
N SER A 291 2.37 -5.74 5.64
CA SER A 291 2.30 -4.49 4.89
C SER A 291 3.53 -3.60 5.11
N LEU A 292 4.06 -3.03 4.02
CA LEU A 292 5.00 -1.91 4.05
C LEU A 292 4.23 -0.59 4.01
N ASP A 293 4.34 0.21 5.07
CA ASP A 293 3.84 1.59 5.11
C ASP A 293 4.95 2.56 4.66
N MET A 294 4.67 3.33 3.61
CA MET A 294 5.58 4.34 3.07
C MET A 294 5.52 5.67 3.85
N GLN A 295 4.59 5.85 4.80
CA GLN A 295 4.46 7.02 5.68
C GLN A 295 4.35 8.37 4.96
N GLY A 296 3.65 8.39 3.82
CA GLY A 296 3.51 9.57 2.97
C GLY A 296 4.79 9.99 2.26
N ARG A 297 5.86 9.17 2.30
CA ARG A 297 7.13 9.47 1.63
C ARG A 297 6.97 9.41 0.12
N ARG A 298 7.67 10.31 -0.54
CA ARG A 298 7.93 10.29 -1.97
C ARG A 298 9.24 9.56 -2.23
N ILE A 299 9.33 8.81 -3.32
CA ILE A 299 10.56 8.19 -3.82
C ILE A 299 10.84 8.74 -5.22
N GLU A 300 12.01 9.33 -5.41
CA GLU A 300 12.50 9.78 -6.72
C GLU A 300 13.11 8.61 -7.51
N LEU A 301 12.40 8.14 -8.55
CA LEU A 301 12.83 6.99 -9.35
C LEU A 301 13.42 7.40 -10.70
N THR A 302 14.69 7.05 -10.90
CA THR A 302 15.43 7.26 -12.16
C THR A 302 15.38 6.04 -13.09
N GLU A 303 14.85 4.91 -12.62
CA GLU A 303 14.73 3.66 -13.36
C GLU A 303 13.56 2.79 -12.84
N PRO A 304 13.06 1.84 -13.65
CA PRO A 304 12.11 0.81 -13.21
C PRO A 304 12.58 0.00 -12.00
N ILE A 305 11.64 -0.45 -11.18
CA ILE A 305 11.90 -1.45 -10.14
C ILE A 305 11.39 -2.82 -10.61
N ASP A 306 12.31 -3.70 -10.96
CA ASP A 306 12.02 -5.14 -11.04
C ASP A 306 11.91 -5.69 -9.62
N VAL A 307 10.67 -5.92 -9.18
CA VAL A 307 10.39 -6.33 -7.81
C VAL A 307 10.93 -7.73 -7.53
N GLN A 308 10.88 -8.63 -8.50
CA GLN A 308 11.40 -9.98 -8.31
C GLN A 308 12.93 -9.96 -8.22
N ALA A 309 13.61 -9.19 -9.07
CA ALA A 309 15.06 -9.06 -9.02
C ALA A 309 15.55 -8.44 -7.69
N VAL A 310 14.78 -7.49 -7.14
CA VAL A 310 15.04 -6.92 -5.80
C VAL A 310 14.92 -7.98 -4.70
N VAL A 311 13.85 -8.79 -4.73
CA VAL A 311 13.65 -9.88 -3.75
C VAL A 311 14.68 -11.00 -3.96
N SER A 312 15.03 -11.29 -5.21
CA SER A 312 16.03 -12.24 -5.74
C SER A 312 15.81 -13.72 -5.43
N ASN A 313 15.37 -14.09 -4.22
CA ASN A 313 15.35 -15.46 -3.73
C ASN A 313 13.97 -16.14 -3.81
N ILE A 314 12.96 -15.46 -4.36
CA ILE A 314 11.58 -15.94 -4.47
C ILE A 314 11.12 -15.83 -5.91
N SER A 315 10.69 -16.94 -6.51
CA SER A 315 10.19 -16.99 -7.89
C SER A 315 8.67 -16.91 -7.98
N SER A 316 7.94 -17.33 -6.94
CA SER A 316 6.49 -17.19 -6.83
C SER A 316 6.08 -16.94 -5.38
N PHE A 317 4.97 -16.25 -5.17
CA PHE A 317 4.52 -15.90 -3.82
C PHE A 317 2.98 -15.84 -3.74
N ALA A 318 2.40 -16.50 -2.73
CA ALA A 318 0.94 -16.68 -2.64
C ALA A 318 0.30 -16.16 -1.33
N VAL A 319 1.09 -15.53 -0.46
CA VAL A 319 0.65 -14.94 0.80
C VAL A 319 0.39 -13.45 0.60
N ARG A 320 -0.65 -12.92 1.24
CA ARG A 320 -1.01 -11.51 1.10
C ARG A 320 0.14 -10.58 1.52
N ARG A 321 0.43 -9.59 0.68
CA ARG A 321 1.35 -8.49 0.97
C ARG A 321 0.81 -7.17 0.46
N VAL A 322 1.15 -6.09 1.17
CA VAL A 322 0.66 -4.73 0.86
C VAL A 322 1.82 -3.75 0.81
N ILE A 323 1.81 -2.85 -0.18
CA ILE A 323 2.55 -1.58 -0.12
C ILE A 323 1.51 -0.47 -0.05
N ARG A 324 1.72 0.52 0.83
CA ARG A 324 0.74 1.60 1.02
C ARG A 324 1.29 2.96 1.40
N ASN A 325 0.45 3.98 1.24
CA ASN A 325 0.59 5.31 1.84
C ASN A 325 1.86 6.05 1.41
N GLY A 326 2.02 6.35 0.12
CA GLY A 326 3.22 7.01 -0.39
C GLY A 326 3.12 7.46 -1.84
N GLN A 327 4.24 7.91 -2.41
CA GLN A 327 4.29 8.38 -3.80
C GLN A 327 5.57 7.88 -4.50
N PHE A 328 5.42 7.43 -5.74
CA PHE A 328 6.55 7.23 -6.66
C PHE A 328 6.60 8.40 -7.63
N ASN A 329 7.71 9.13 -7.68
CA ASN A 329 7.91 10.23 -8.61
C ASN A 329 8.98 9.86 -9.64
N VAL A 330 8.58 9.81 -10.92
CA VAL A 330 9.48 9.42 -12.00
C VAL A 330 10.32 10.62 -12.45
N VAL A 331 11.64 10.45 -12.34
CA VAL A 331 12.65 11.36 -12.86
C VAL A 331 13.01 10.92 -14.29
N SER A 332 12.77 11.79 -15.28
CA SER A 332 13.04 11.47 -16.68
C SER A 332 14.51 11.14 -16.93
N GLY A 333 14.75 10.13 -17.78
CA GLY A 333 16.09 9.67 -18.12
C GLY A 333 16.07 8.50 -19.09
N PRO A 334 17.22 8.11 -19.67
CA PRO A 334 17.30 7.08 -20.71
C PRO A 334 16.88 5.68 -20.24
N ASN A 335 16.94 5.40 -18.93
CA ASN A 335 16.51 4.12 -18.35
C ASN A 335 15.01 3.84 -18.55
N TRP A 336 14.22 4.87 -18.85
CA TRP A 336 12.79 4.78 -19.14
C TRP A 336 12.45 4.58 -20.62
N ASN A 337 13.46 4.49 -21.49
CA ASN A 337 13.24 4.21 -22.91
C ASN A 337 12.69 2.80 -23.13
N ASP A 338 11.70 2.69 -24.01
CA ASP A 338 11.13 1.41 -24.41
C ASP A 338 12.22 0.57 -25.11
N VAL A 339 12.21 -0.75 -24.88
CA VAL A 339 13.01 -1.68 -25.70
C VAL A 339 12.12 -2.17 -26.84
N VAL A 340 12.60 -2.04 -28.07
CA VAL A 340 11.85 -2.43 -29.28
C VAL A 340 12.67 -3.43 -30.07
N VAL A 341 12.07 -4.59 -30.35
CA VAL A 341 12.68 -5.65 -31.15
C VAL A 341 11.75 -6.04 -32.28
N THR A 342 12.26 -6.09 -33.50
CA THR A 342 11.56 -6.69 -34.64
C THR A 342 12.16 -8.07 -34.89
N SER A 343 11.31 -9.08 -35.02
CA SER A 343 11.75 -10.46 -35.24
C SER A 343 10.78 -11.20 -36.16
N ILE A 344 11.34 -12.07 -36.99
CA ILE A 344 10.59 -13.05 -37.79
C ILE A 344 10.21 -14.21 -36.88
N ALA A 345 8.94 -14.58 -36.88
CA ALA A 345 8.43 -15.75 -36.17
C ALA A 345 7.31 -16.43 -36.94
N SER A 346 7.00 -17.67 -36.57
CA SER A 346 5.92 -18.48 -37.16
C SER A 346 4.81 -18.72 -36.14
N TYR A 347 3.57 -18.56 -36.59
CA TYR A 347 2.35 -18.79 -35.82
C TYR A 347 1.49 -19.87 -36.47
N SER A 348 0.82 -20.68 -35.64
CA SER A 348 -0.13 -21.70 -36.08
C SER A 348 -1.35 -21.71 -35.18
N THR A 349 -2.54 -21.82 -35.75
CA THR A 349 -3.80 -21.94 -35.00
C THR A 349 -3.86 -23.23 -34.16
N GLY A 350 -3.09 -24.27 -34.53
CA GLY A 350 -2.99 -25.51 -33.75
C GLY A 350 -2.23 -25.35 -32.42
N ASN A 351 -1.43 -24.30 -32.27
CA ASN A 351 -0.76 -23.89 -31.02
C ASN A 351 -0.95 -22.39 -30.84
N SER A 352 -2.21 -21.97 -30.68
CA SER A 352 -2.64 -20.59 -30.83
C SER A 352 -2.11 -19.59 -29.79
N ASN A 353 -1.43 -20.05 -28.75
CA ASN A 353 -0.74 -19.17 -27.78
C ASN A 353 0.79 -19.18 -27.94
N GLU A 354 1.35 -19.76 -29.01
CA GLU A 354 2.81 -19.81 -29.22
C GLU A 354 3.23 -19.11 -30.51
N LEU A 355 4.35 -18.37 -30.44
CA LEU A 355 5.19 -18.10 -31.61
C LEU A 355 6.40 -19.02 -31.57
N THR A 356 6.76 -19.57 -32.72
CA THR A 356 7.85 -20.53 -32.91
C THR A 356 8.85 -20.02 -33.95
N SER A 357 10.04 -20.62 -34.00
CA SER A 357 11.12 -20.20 -34.91
C SER A 357 11.41 -18.70 -34.79
N VAL A 358 11.37 -18.18 -33.57
CA VAL A 358 11.51 -16.75 -33.29
C VAL A 358 12.97 -16.36 -33.42
N ALA A 359 13.30 -15.59 -34.45
CA ALA A 359 14.66 -15.10 -34.66
C ALA A 359 15.08 -14.15 -33.54
N ASN A 360 16.36 -14.18 -33.12
CA ASN A 360 16.90 -13.26 -32.10
C ASN A 360 16.08 -13.21 -30.79
N ILE A 361 15.45 -14.32 -30.41
CA ILE A 361 14.51 -14.39 -29.28
C ILE A 361 15.12 -13.93 -27.94
N ALA A 362 16.44 -14.06 -27.75
CA ALA A 362 17.12 -13.63 -26.54
C ALA A 362 16.99 -12.12 -26.23
N ASN A 363 16.61 -11.30 -27.21
CA ASN A 363 16.37 -9.87 -27.03
C ASN A 363 14.91 -9.53 -26.70
N ILE A 364 13.99 -10.50 -26.77
CA ILE A 364 12.56 -10.30 -26.50
C ILE A 364 12.30 -10.56 -25.02
N GLN A 365 11.65 -9.60 -24.36
CA GLN A 365 11.41 -9.63 -22.92
C GLN A 365 9.96 -10.01 -22.60
N VAL A 366 9.73 -10.74 -21.50
CA VAL A 366 8.38 -10.94 -20.93
C VAL A 366 7.73 -9.58 -20.65
N GLY A 367 6.42 -9.47 -20.88
CA GLY A 367 5.69 -8.21 -20.77
C GLY A 367 5.88 -7.24 -21.94
N SER A 368 6.50 -7.69 -23.05
CA SER A 368 6.52 -6.92 -24.29
C SER A 368 5.17 -6.97 -24.99
N LEU A 369 4.64 -5.81 -25.40
CA LEU A 369 3.47 -5.72 -26.27
C LEU A 369 3.84 -6.24 -27.66
N VAL A 370 3.00 -7.11 -28.22
CA VAL A 370 3.18 -7.68 -29.57
C VAL A 370 2.37 -6.87 -30.58
N LYS A 371 2.96 -6.62 -31.75
CA LYS A 371 2.27 -6.04 -32.92
C LYS A 371 2.68 -6.79 -34.18
N GLY A 372 1.75 -6.91 -35.13
CA GLY A 372 1.93 -7.60 -36.41
C GLY A 372 0.59 -7.76 -37.13
N ALA A 373 0.59 -8.32 -38.34
CA ALA A 373 -0.66 -8.63 -39.01
C ALA A 373 -1.41 -9.74 -38.25
N GLY A 374 -2.71 -9.56 -38.05
CA GLY A 374 -3.54 -10.50 -37.29
C GLY A 374 -3.38 -10.45 -35.77
N VAL A 375 -2.65 -9.47 -35.23
CA VAL A 375 -2.48 -9.28 -33.78
C VAL A 375 -3.54 -8.33 -33.23
N GLY A 376 -4.39 -8.83 -32.32
CA GLY A 376 -5.39 -8.03 -31.60
C GLY A 376 -4.79 -7.05 -30.59
N ARG A 377 -5.63 -6.26 -29.91
CA ARG A 377 -5.15 -5.28 -28.92
C ARG A 377 -4.62 -5.98 -27.66
N GLU A 378 -3.65 -5.34 -27.01
CA GLU A 378 -3.15 -5.72 -25.70
C GLU A 378 -2.74 -7.20 -25.56
N ILE A 379 -2.13 -7.76 -26.62
CA ILE A 379 -1.47 -9.08 -26.60
C ILE A 379 0.00 -8.90 -26.21
N TYR A 380 0.45 -9.66 -25.23
CA TYR A 380 1.79 -9.54 -24.64
C TYR A 380 2.55 -10.85 -24.71
N VAL A 381 3.88 -10.77 -24.59
CA VAL A 381 4.74 -11.92 -24.32
C VAL A 381 4.56 -12.35 -22.87
N LYS A 382 3.98 -13.54 -22.64
CA LYS A 382 3.79 -14.15 -21.32
C LYS A 382 5.04 -14.89 -20.84
N ALA A 383 5.74 -15.59 -21.74
CA ALA A 383 6.93 -16.37 -21.42
C ALA A 383 7.87 -16.48 -22.63
N VAL A 384 9.16 -16.68 -22.37
CA VAL A 384 10.20 -16.80 -23.40
C VAL A 384 11.04 -18.04 -23.14
N ASN A 385 11.22 -18.89 -24.15
CA ASN A 385 12.14 -20.02 -24.14
C ASN A 385 13.18 -19.86 -25.25
N VAL A 386 14.35 -19.35 -24.86
CA VAL A 386 15.46 -19.06 -25.78
C VAL A 386 15.98 -20.33 -26.46
N GLY A 387 16.14 -21.43 -25.71
CA GLY A 387 16.68 -22.69 -26.23
C GLY A 387 15.79 -23.35 -27.28
N ALA A 388 14.47 -23.21 -27.15
CA ALA A 388 13.49 -23.74 -28.10
C ALA A 388 13.13 -22.76 -29.23
N GLN A 389 13.60 -21.51 -29.19
CA GLN A 389 13.16 -20.42 -30.06
C GLN A 389 11.63 -20.24 -30.08
N LYS A 390 11.02 -20.33 -28.89
CA LYS A 390 9.58 -20.19 -28.69
C LYS A 390 9.26 -19.13 -27.66
N LEU A 391 8.17 -18.41 -27.87
CA LEU A 391 7.55 -17.58 -26.83
C LEU A 391 6.07 -17.88 -26.72
N THR A 392 5.53 -17.66 -25.52
CA THR A 392 4.11 -17.81 -25.21
C THR A 392 3.45 -16.43 -25.21
N LEU A 393 2.31 -16.31 -25.86
CA LEU A 393 1.48 -15.12 -25.93
C LEU A 393 0.45 -15.08 -24.78
N SER A 394 0.00 -13.88 -24.43
CA SER A 394 -1.06 -13.71 -23.45
C SER A 394 -2.43 -14.13 -23.99
N GLN A 395 -2.63 -14.04 -25.31
CA GLN A 395 -3.85 -14.42 -26.03
C GLN A 395 -3.55 -14.87 -27.47
N PRO A 396 -4.47 -15.60 -28.11
CA PRO A 396 -4.37 -15.97 -29.52
C PRO A 396 -4.43 -14.83 -30.52
N LEU A 397 -3.98 -15.11 -31.75
CA LEU A 397 -4.00 -14.19 -32.91
C LEU A 397 -5.02 -14.69 -33.95
N PHE A 398 -5.83 -13.78 -34.52
CA PHE A 398 -6.99 -14.15 -35.35
C PHE A 398 -6.69 -14.45 -36.82
N ALA A 399 -5.72 -13.76 -37.43
CA ALA A 399 -5.40 -13.89 -38.86
C ALA A 399 -3.88 -13.82 -39.11
N ALA A 400 -3.12 -14.58 -38.33
CA ALA A 400 -1.66 -14.49 -38.29
C ALA A 400 -0.93 -15.78 -38.71
N ALA A 401 -1.64 -16.80 -39.21
CA ALA A 401 -1.06 -18.10 -39.54
C ALA A 401 0.07 -17.98 -40.57
N GLY A 402 1.18 -18.69 -40.32
CA GLY A 402 2.38 -18.62 -41.14
C GLY A 402 3.50 -17.79 -40.50
N THR A 403 4.48 -17.42 -41.32
CA THR A 403 5.71 -16.72 -40.90
C THR A 403 5.65 -15.25 -41.30
N GLN A 404 5.88 -14.35 -40.35
CA GLN A 404 5.89 -12.91 -40.60
C GLN A 404 6.78 -12.15 -39.62
N ASN A 405 6.95 -10.86 -39.84
CA ASN A 405 7.62 -9.96 -38.90
C ASN A 405 6.66 -9.53 -37.80
N TYR A 406 7.10 -9.66 -36.55
CA TYR A 406 6.43 -9.12 -35.37
C TYR A 406 7.32 -8.04 -34.74
N THR A 407 6.67 -7.03 -34.15
CA THR A 407 7.33 -6.03 -33.31
C THR A 407 6.98 -6.28 -31.85
N PHE A 408 8.00 -6.40 -31.00
CA PHE A 408 7.89 -6.56 -29.56
C PHE A 408 8.35 -5.26 -28.89
N ARG A 409 7.47 -4.65 -28.10
CA ARG A 409 7.77 -3.40 -27.39
C ARG A 409 7.64 -3.59 -25.89
N ARG A 410 8.76 -3.53 -25.18
CA ARG A 410 8.82 -3.52 -23.72
C ARG A 410 8.73 -2.09 -23.21
N PHE A 411 7.57 -1.69 -22.72
CA PHE A 411 7.43 -0.46 -21.93
C PHE A 411 8.16 -0.58 -20.60
N LYS A 412 8.56 0.57 -20.03
CA LYS A 412 9.20 0.65 -18.71
C LYS A 412 8.17 1.02 -17.64
N TYR A 413 8.13 0.27 -16.55
CA TYR A 413 7.11 0.38 -15.50
C TYR A 413 7.73 0.84 -14.19
N VAL A 414 7.01 1.65 -13.41
CA VAL A 414 7.44 2.04 -12.06
C VAL A 414 7.65 0.81 -11.18
N LEU A 415 6.65 -0.07 -11.14
CA LEU A 415 6.74 -1.39 -10.51
C LEU A 415 6.54 -2.48 -11.56
N ASP A 416 7.54 -3.33 -11.70
CA ASP A 416 7.59 -4.45 -12.62
C ASP A 416 7.62 -5.76 -11.85
N PHE A 417 6.52 -6.51 -11.92
CA PHE A 417 6.39 -7.81 -11.26
C PHE A 417 6.63 -8.98 -12.24
N SER A 418 7.02 -8.72 -13.49
CA SER A 418 7.10 -9.74 -14.52
C SER A 418 8.22 -10.78 -14.32
N GLY A 419 9.17 -10.52 -13.42
CA GLY A 419 10.18 -11.49 -13.01
C GLY A 419 9.65 -12.61 -12.11
N PHE A 420 8.49 -12.42 -11.46
CA PHE A 420 7.82 -13.52 -10.75
C PHE A 420 7.17 -14.47 -11.75
N SER A 421 7.31 -15.77 -11.52
CA SER A 421 6.51 -16.79 -12.23
C SER A 421 5.03 -16.75 -11.85
N GLY A 422 4.72 -16.33 -10.61
CA GLY A 422 3.35 -16.10 -10.15
C GLY A 422 3.28 -15.27 -8.86
N LEU A 423 2.30 -14.38 -8.74
CA LEU A 423 2.12 -13.52 -7.56
C LEU A 423 0.64 -13.40 -7.18
N ASP A 424 0.27 -13.95 -6.01
CA ASP A 424 -1.09 -13.84 -5.50
C ASP A 424 -1.23 -12.82 -4.38
N LYS A 425 -2.43 -12.26 -4.25
CA LYS A 425 -2.90 -11.47 -3.09
C LYS A 425 -2.00 -10.27 -2.79
N PHE A 426 -1.42 -9.66 -3.81
CA PHE A 426 -0.62 -8.46 -3.67
C PHE A 426 -1.50 -7.20 -3.77
N VAL A 427 -1.29 -6.25 -2.87
CA VAL A 427 -2.13 -5.04 -2.76
C VAL A 427 -1.29 -3.78 -2.83
N LEU A 428 -1.72 -2.84 -3.67
CA LEU A 428 -1.25 -1.46 -3.69
C LEU A 428 -2.39 -0.56 -3.18
N SER A 429 -2.14 0.24 -2.13
CA SER A 429 -3.18 1.03 -1.45
C SER A 429 -2.69 2.43 -1.13
N ASP A 430 -3.48 3.47 -1.43
CA ASP A 430 -3.15 4.85 -1.03
C ASP A 430 -1.77 5.30 -1.58
N ILE A 431 -1.48 4.95 -2.83
CA ILE A 431 -0.23 5.32 -3.52
C ILE A 431 -0.53 6.21 -4.72
N GLU A 432 0.24 7.27 -4.88
CA GLU A 432 0.31 7.99 -6.15
C GLU A 432 1.54 7.58 -6.97
N PHE A 433 1.27 7.16 -8.21
CA PHE A 433 2.27 6.93 -9.25
C PHE A 433 2.34 8.17 -10.14
N GLN A 434 3.29 9.06 -9.88
CA GLN A 434 3.61 10.22 -10.74
C GLN A 434 4.54 9.77 -11.87
N CYS A 435 3.96 9.30 -12.96
CA CYS A 435 4.71 8.75 -14.09
C CYS A 435 5.29 9.81 -15.05
N THR A 436 4.90 11.07 -14.90
CA THR A 436 5.42 12.27 -15.59
C THR A 436 5.43 12.22 -17.13
N GLY A 437 4.64 11.32 -17.74
CA GLY A 437 4.69 11.06 -19.18
C GLY A 437 5.93 10.27 -19.63
N THR A 438 6.72 9.76 -18.69
CA THR A 438 7.99 9.08 -18.94
C THR A 438 7.90 7.56 -18.76
N ALA A 439 7.13 7.10 -17.76
CA ALA A 439 6.98 5.68 -17.43
C ALA A 439 5.54 5.17 -17.58
N SER A 440 5.36 3.86 -17.69
CA SER A 440 4.09 3.20 -17.33
C SER A 440 4.07 2.90 -15.84
N ALA A 441 2.92 2.61 -15.23
CA ALA A 441 2.87 2.47 -13.76
C ALA A 441 3.17 1.04 -13.30
N ILE A 442 2.30 0.08 -13.59
CA ILE A 442 2.37 -1.27 -13.01
C ILE A 442 2.33 -2.34 -14.12
N LEU A 443 3.29 -3.28 -14.09
CA LEU A 443 3.21 -4.53 -14.84
C LEU A 443 3.06 -5.70 -13.88
N LEU A 444 1.97 -6.46 -14.03
CA LEU A 444 1.70 -7.65 -13.22
C LEU A 444 2.65 -8.80 -13.54
N ALA A 445 2.73 -9.77 -12.62
CA ALA A 445 3.33 -11.06 -12.90
C ALA A 445 2.56 -11.80 -14.03
N PRO A 446 3.22 -12.67 -14.81
CA PRO A 446 2.57 -13.42 -15.89
C PRO A 446 1.50 -14.39 -15.40
N ASP A 447 1.54 -14.78 -14.12
CA ASP A 447 0.53 -15.61 -13.47
C ASP A 447 0.23 -15.14 -12.03
N GLY A 448 -0.86 -15.62 -11.45
CA GLY A 448 -1.27 -15.30 -10.09
C GLY A 448 -2.74 -14.93 -9.94
N LEU A 449 -3.16 -14.66 -8.70
CA LEU A 449 -4.54 -14.46 -8.31
C LEU A 449 -4.73 -13.21 -7.45
N THR A 450 -5.84 -12.50 -7.64
CA THR A 450 -6.35 -11.47 -6.71
C THR A 450 -5.38 -10.32 -6.44
N PHE A 451 -4.70 -9.82 -7.48
CA PHE A 451 -3.98 -8.55 -7.40
C PHE A 451 -4.98 -7.41 -7.15
N GLN A 452 -4.68 -6.49 -6.24
CA GLN A 452 -5.56 -5.38 -5.91
C GLN A 452 -4.84 -4.04 -6.00
N VAL A 453 -5.50 -3.07 -6.64
CA VAL A 453 -5.12 -1.66 -6.57
C VAL A 453 -6.32 -0.89 -6.05
N ARG A 454 -6.13 -0.14 -4.96
CA ARG A 454 -7.23 0.63 -4.35
C ARG A 454 -6.78 1.97 -3.83
N ASP A 455 -7.66 2.97 -3.92
CA ASP A 455 -7.41 4.30 -3.36
C ASP A 455 -6.11 4.96 -3.93
N CYS A 456 -5.68 4.53 -5.12
CA CYS A 456 -4.44 4.97 -5.77
C CYS A 456 -4.67 5.97 -6.90
N PHE A 457 -3.65 6.77 -7.19
CA PHE A 457 -3.58 7.67 -8.33
C PHE A 457 -2.54 7.17 -9.33
N ILE A 458 -2.94 6.99 -10.58
CA ILE A 458 -2.06 6.67 -11.71
C ILE A 458 -1.99 7.90 -12.61
N THR A 459 -0.99 8.75 -12.35
CA THR A 459 -0.90 10.10 -12.90
C THR A 459 0.11 10.17 -14.04
N LYS A 460 -0.36 10.58 -15.22
CA LYS A 460 0.39 10.77 -16.46
C LYS A 460 1.24 9.55 -16.87
N PRO A 461 0.70 8.32 -16.95
CA PRO A 461 1.45 7.22 -17.54
C PRO A 461 1.78 7.54 -19.02
N LYS A 462 2.99 7.20 -19.45
CA LYS A 462 3.44 7.33 -20.86
C LYS A 462 2.62 6.44 -21.78
N ASN A 463 2.45 5.17 -21.41
CA ASN A 463 1.77 4.17 -22.24
C ASN A 463 0.66 3.43 -21.50
N ARG A 464 0.95 2.84 -20.32
CA ARG A 464 0.03 1.97 -19.60
C ARG A 464 -0.11 2.36 -18.14
N GLY A 465 -1.34 2.31 -17.63
CA GLY A 465 -1.57 2.36 -16.18
C GLY A 465 -1.21 1.02 -15.56
N ILE A 466 -2.06 0.01 -15.75
CA ILE A 466 -1.85 -1.35 -15.23
C ILE A 466 -1.86 -2.32 -16.41
N THR A 467 -0.81 -3.12 -16.53
CA THR A 467 -0.70 -4.13 -17.58
C THR A 467 -0.70 -5.54 -17.00
N SER A 468 -1.56 -6.41 -17.53
CA SER A 468 -1.47 -7.86 -17.33
C SER A 468 -0.83 -8.52 -18.55
N PRO A 469 0.40 -9.08 -18.44
CA PRO A 469 1.04 -9.76 -19.55
C PRO A 469 0.62 -11.25 -19.68
N GLY A 470 -0.25 -11.71 -18.79
CA GLY A 470 -0.74 -13.08 -18.74
C GLY A 470 -1.94 -13.21 -17.79
N THR A 471 -1.97 -14.27 -17.00
CA THR A 471 -3.12 -14.65 -16.15
C THR A 471 -3.07 -14.08 -14.74
N GLY A 472 -2.02 -13.34 -14.35
CA GLY A 472 -1.89 -12.72 -13.02
C GLY A 472 -2.99 -11.73 -12.62
N CYS A 473 -3.86 -11.36 -13.55
CA CYS A 473 -5.06 -10.54 -13.32
C CYS A 473 -6.31 -11.35 -12.96
N GLN A 474 -6.24 -12.68 -12.83
CA GLN A 474 -7.38 -13.51 -12.44
C GLN A 474 -7.92 -13.06 -11.07
N GLY A 475 -9.20 -12.70 -11.01
CA GLY A 475 -9.83 -12.15 -9.79
C GLY A 475 -9.34 -10.76 -9.38
N MET A 476 -8.72 -9.99 -10.28
CA MET A 476 -8.15 -8.67 -9.98
C MET A 476 -9.20 -7.66 -9.52
N LEU A 477 -8.85 -6.81 -8.55
CA LEU A 477 -9.73 -5.80 -7.96
C LEU A 477 -9.13 -4.39 -8.17
N ILE A 478 -9.87 -3.50 -8.81
CA ILE A 478 -9.49 -2.09 -9.02
C ILE A 478 -10.59 -1.20 -8.44
N ASP A 479 -10.29 -0.53 -7.34
CA ASP A 479 -11.30 0.13 -6.50
C ASP A 479 -10.94 1.58 -6.15
N ARG A 480 -11.82 2.54 -6.45
CA ARG A 480 -11.67 3.96 -6.03
C ARG A 480 -10.36 4.61 -6.49
N CYS A 481 -9.84 4.22 -7.65
CA CYS A 481 -8.63 4.79 -8.22
C CYS A 481 -8.91 5.97 -9.16
N GLN A 482 -7.91 6.86 -9.29
CA GLN A 482 -7.85 7.90 -10.32
C GLN A 482 -6.81 7.53 -11.38
N PHE A 483 -7.21 7.53 -12.64
CA PHE A 483 -6.32 7.38 -13.79
C PHE A 483 -6.34 8.69 -14.57
N LEU A 484 -5.19 9.35 -14.68
CA LEU A 484 -5.06 10.64 -15.35
C LEU A 484 -4.07 10.49 -16.51
N SER A 485 -4.56 10.48 -17.75
CA SER A 485 -3.70 10.31 -18.93
C SER A 485 -2.66 11.42 -19.05
N ASN A 486 -1.51 11.11 -19.67
CA ASN A 486 -0.54 12.11 -20.11
C ASN A 486 -1.01 12.85 -21.39
N GLU A 487 -2.03 12.34 -22.06
CA GLU A 487 -2.50 12.79 -23.38
C GLU A 487 -3.69 13.76 -23.27
N GLN A 488 -3.75 14.58 -22.20
CA GLN A 488 -4.90 15.45 -21.87
C GLN A 488 -5.28 16.45 -22.98
N SER A 489 -4.29 16.95 -23.71
CA SER A 489 -4.44 17.89 -24.82
C SER A 489 -4.42 17.20 -26.20
N THR A 490 -4.21 15.89 -26.26
CA THR A 490 -4.17 15.13 -27.51
C THR A 490 -5.60 14.84 -27.98
N ARG A 491 -5.83 14.89 -29.30
CA ARG A 491 -7.11 14.49 -29.91
C ARG A 491 -7.41 13.03 -29.61
N SER A 492 -8.67 12.70 -29.36
CA SER A 492 -9.15 11.36 -29.02
C SER A 492 -8.60 10.28 -29.96
N GLN A 493 -8.71 10.50 -31.27
CA GLN A 493 -8.25 9.57 -32.29
C GLN A 493 -6.74 9.28 -32.26
N ASP A 494 -5.93 10.26 -31.83
CA ASP A 494 -4.47 10.17 -31.82
C ASP A 494 -3.91 9.57 -30.52
N ARG A 495 -4.74 9.38 -29.49
CA ARG A 495 -4.33 8.83 -28.20
C ARG A 495 -3.99 7.35 -28.30
N SER A 496 -2.95 6.94 -27.58
CA SER A 496 -2.40 5.57 -27.60
C SER A 496 -2.33 4.91 -26.22
N SER A 497 -2.55 5.68 -25.16
CA SER A 497 -2.52 5.16 -23.80
C SER A 497 -3.72 4.27 -23.48
N VAL A 498 -3.46 3.24 -22.65
CA VAL A 498 -4.49 2.35 -22.13
C VAL A 498 -4.39 2.36 -20.61
N ALA A 499 -5.51 2.58 -19.91
CA ALA A 499 -5.47 2.64 -18.45
C ALA A 499 -5.24 1.24 -17.87
N ILE A 500 -5.97 0.23 -18.35
CA ILE A 500 -5.93 -1.15 -17.83
C ILE A 500 -6.06 -2.17 -18.95
N ASN A 501 -5.37 -3.32 -18.88
CA ASN A 501 -5.76 -4.51 -19.64
C ASN A 501 -5.90 -5.75 -18.74
N VAL A 502 -6.79 -6.67 -19.13
CA VAL A 502 -7.09 -7.92 -18.42
C VAL A 502 -7.11 -9.07 -19.42
N ASN A 503 -6.52 -10.20 -19.01
CA ASN A 503 -6.30 -11.38 -19.82
C ASN A 503 -6.92 -12.66 -19.21
N SER A 504 -7.64 -12.55 -18.10
CA SER A 504 -8.19 -13.67 -17.32
C SER A 504 -9.48 -13.27 -16.59
N ASN A 505 -10.09 -14.17 -15.82
CA ASN A 505 -11.49 -14.03 -15.39
C ASN A 505 -11.69 -13.20 -14.11
N ASP A 506 -12.96 -12.91 -13.83
CA ASP A 506 -13.49 -12.51 -12.51
C ASP A 506 -12.96 -11.19 -11.93
N SER A 507 -12.53 -10.27 -12.80
CA SER A 507 -12.09 -8.94 -12.36
C SER A 507 -13.27 -8.05 -11.94
N LYS A 508 -13.04 -7.20 -10.92
CA LYS A 508 -14.00 -6.21 -10.43
C LYS A 508 -13.40 -4.82 -10.49
N ILE A 509 -14.06 -3.94 -11.25
CA ILE A 509 -13.62 -2.57 -11.53
C ILE A 509 -14.70 -1.64 -10.98
N ARG A 510 -14.41 -0.95 -9.86
CA ARG A 510 -15.42 -0.22 -9.10
C ARG A 510 -15.00 1.19 -8.69
N ASP A 511 -15.93 2.13 -8.84
CA ASP A 511 -15.82 3.50 -8.33
C ASP A 511 -14.55 4.25 -8.80
N ASN A 512 -14.01 3.88 -9.96
CA ASN A 512 -12.80 4.50 -10.52
C ASN A 512 -13.14 5.67 -11.42
N ARG A 513 -12.18 6.58 -11.60
CA ARG A 513 -12.26 7.63 -12.62
C ARG A 513 -11.08 7.56 -13.58
N ALA A 514 -11.32 7.57 -14.88
CA ALA A 514 -10.28 7.60 -15.91
C ALA A 514 -10.49 8.75 -16.89
N VAL A 515 -9.43 9.53 -17.12
CA VAL A 515 -9.50 10.81 -17.85
C VAL A 515 -8.59 10.79 -19.07
N LYS A 516 -9.18 10.92 -20.25
CA LYS A 516 -8.54 11.14 -21.56
C LYS A 516 -7.48 10.12 -21.92
N PHE A 517 -7.72 8.85 -21.63
CA PHE A 517 -6.97 7.75 -22.23
C PHE A 517 -7.45 7.49 -23.65
N GLY A 518 -6.62 6.83 -24.48
CA GLY A 518 -7.09 6.33 -25.78
C GLY A 518 -8.11 5.21 -25.63
N THR A 519 -7.93 4.36 -24.61
CA THR A 519 -8.85 3.28 -24.24
C THR A 519 -8.86 3.15 -22.71
N PHE A 520 -10.04 3.08 -22.08
CA PHE A 520 -10.13 2.82 -20.64
C PHE A 520 -9.57 1.42 -20.33
N GLY A 521 -9.92 0.43 -21.16
CA GLY A 521 -9.15 -0.79 -21.20
C GLY A 521 -9.67 -1.86 -22.15
N VAL A 522 -8.89 -2.95 -22.23
CA VAL A 522 -9.17 -4.14 -23.03
C VAL A 522 -9.28 -5.34 -22.10
N TRP A 523 -10.42 -6.03 -22.15
CA TRP A 523 -10.76 -7.15 -21.29
C TRP A 523 -10.98 -8.41 -22.10
N ASN A 524 -10.12 -9.40 -21.86
CA ASN A 524 -10.40 -10.78 -22.20
C ASN A 524 -10.79 -11.59 -20.95
N GLY A 525 -11.36 -12.78 -21.18
CA GLY A 525 -11.86 -13.65 -20.12
C GLY A 525 -13.35 -13.41 -19.86
N THR A 526 -13.83 -13.96 -18.75
CA THR A 526 -15.25 -13.94 -18.40
C THR A 526 -15.50 -13.57 -16.94
N GLY A 527 -16.73 -13.21 -16.58
CA GLY A 527 -17.14 -12.99 -15.18
C GLY A 527 -16.83 -11.60 -14.63
N HIS A 528 -16.74 -10.60 -15.50
CA HIS A 528 -16.32 -9.25 -15.12
C HIS A 528 -17.45 -8.38 -14.55
N LEU A 529 -17.11 -7.53 -13.58
CA LEU A 529 -18.01 -6.54 -13.00
C LEU A 529 -17.45 -5.13 -13.14
N PHE A 530 -18.22 -4.23 -13.74
CA PHE A 530 -17.94 -2.79 -13.84
C PHE A 530 -19.07 -2.01 -13.16
N SER A 531 -18.77 -1.32 -12.06
CA SER A 531 -19.77 -0.59 -11.28
C SER A 531 -19.30 0.78 -10.85
N GLY A 532 -20.12 1.82 -11.03
CA GLY A 532 -19.86 3.14 -10.46
C GLY A 532 -18.64 3.88 -11.03
N ASN A 533 -18.05 3.40 -12.12
CA ASN A 533 -16.88 4.04 -12.71
C ASN A 533 -17.29 5.23 -13.60
N HIS A 534 -16.35 6.16 -13.80
CA HIS A 534 -16.48 7.24 -14.76
C HIS A 534 -15.25 7.28 -15.66
N TRP A 535 -15.39 6.95 -16.94
CA TRP A 535 -14.31 7.12 -17.91
C TRP A 535 -14.72 8.06 -19.04
N PHE A 536 -13.88 9.07 -19.24
CA PHE A 536 -14.12 10.20 -20.14
C PHE A 536 -12.99 10.31 -21.16
N GLN A 537 -13.33 10.39 -22.45
CA GLN A 537 -12.37 10.47 -23.56
C GLN A 537 -12.57 11.69 -24.47
N GLY A 538 -13.38 12.67 -24.06
CA GLY A 538 -13.65 13.85 -24.88
C GLY A 538 -12.40 14.67 -25.23
N ASP A 539 -12.54 15.46 -26.28
CA ASP A 539 -11.61 16.49 -26.74
C ASP A 539 -12.38 17.71 -27.23
N GLY A 540 -11.69 18.67 -27.85
CA GLY A 540 -12.29 19.88 -28.41
C GLY A 540 -12.49 19.84 -29.92
N GLU A 541 -12.45 18.65 -30.54
CA GLU A 541 -12.63 18.52 -31.99
C GLU A 541 -14.12 18.57 -32.36
N THR A 542 -14.44 19.29 -33.43
CA THR A 542 -15.77 19.28 -34.06
C THR A 542 -15.98 18.00 -34.85
N ASP A 543 -17.17 17.41 -34.75
CA ASP A 543 -17.48 16.09 -35.30
C ASP A 543 -16.40 15.05 -34.92
N GLY A 544 -15.92 15.15 -33.69
CA GLY A 544 -14.72 14.45 -33.25
C GLY A 544 -14.85 12.92 -33.30
N ILE A 545 -13.79 12.26 -33.77
CA ILE A 545 -13.75 10.80 -33.85
C ILE A 545 -13.46 10.21 -32.46
N ARG A 546 -14.30 9.29 -32.02
CA ARG A 546 -14.16 8.60 -30.72
C ARG A 546 -13.60 7.19 -30.93
N LYS A 547 -12.90 6.71 -29.90
CA LYS A 547 -12.33 5.35 -29.86
C LYS A 547 -13.12 4.47 -28.90
N ALA A 548 -12.89 3.17 -28.99
CA ALA A 548 -13.41 2.24 -28.00
C ALA A 548 -12.80 2.57 -26.63
N GLY A 549 -13.68 2.82 -25.65
CA GLY A 549 -13.28 3.02 -24.27
C GLY A 549 -13.15 1.71 -23.53
N LEU A 550 -14.19 0.87 -23.60
CA LEU A 550 -14.21 -0.46 -23.00
C LEU A 550 -14.33 -1.51 -24.11
N VAL A 551 -13.36 -2.41 -24.19
CA VAL A 551 -13.32 -3.47 -25.20
C VAL A 551 -13.43 -4.82 -24.51
N PHE A 552 -14.39 -5.64 -24.93
CA PHE A 552 -14.41 -7.07 -24.63
C PHE A 552 -13.91 -7.84 -25.85
N THR A 553 -12.90 -8.69 -25.66
CA THR A 553 -12.29 -9.47 -26.76
C THR A 553 -12.73 -10.94 -26.78
N THR A 554 -13.62 -11.33 -25.87
CA THR A 554 -14.39 -12.58 -25.91
C THR A 554 -15.82 -12.26 -26.34
N ALA A 555 -16.38 -13.01 -27.30
CA ALA A 555 -17.75 -12.79 -27.80
C ALA A 555 -18.81 -12.88 -26.69
N ASN A 556 -18.63 -13.78 -25.72
CA ASN A 556 -19.51 -13.96 -24.56
C ASN A 556 -18.76 -13.72 -23.24
N PRO A 557 -18.58 -12.47 -22.79
CA PRO A 557 -17.76 -12.15 -21.63
C PRO A 557 -18.40 -12.46 -20.28
N LYS A 558 -19.68 -12.90 -20.20
CA LYS A 558 -20.39 -13.11 -18.93
C LYS A 558 -20.16 -11.93 -17.96
N ALA A 559 -20.49 -10.72 -18.41
CA ALA A 559 -20.09 -9.48 -17.76
C ALA A 559 -21.26 -8.52 -17.48
N THR A 560 -21.08 -7.65 -16.50
CA THR A 560 -22.06 -6.61 -16.14
C THR A 560 -21.40 -5.23 -16.13
N VAL A 561 -21.96 -4.30 -16.88
CA VAL A 561 -21.63 -2.87 -16.90
C VAL A 561 -22.82 -2.12 -16.31
N VAL A 562 -22.72 -1.76 -15.03
CA VAL A 562 -23.83 -1.23 -14.23
C VAL A 562 -23.52 0.12 -13.60
N GLY A 563 -24.40 1.11 -13.79
CA GLY A 563 -24.30 2.37 -13.05
C GLY A 563 -23.03 3.18 -13.31
N ASN A 564 -22.43 3.07 -14.50
CA ASN A 564 -21.21 3.78 -14.87
C ASN A 564 -21.54 5.07 -15.65
N TYR A 565 -20.57 5.97 -15.72
CA TYR A 565 -20.56 7.12 -16.62
C TYR A 565 -19.56 6.89 -17.77
N VAL A 566 -20.11 6.62 -18.96
CA VAL A 566 -19.41 6.42 -20.23
C VAL A 566 -19.45 7.73 -21.03
N ASP A 567 -18.31 8.42 -21.12
CA ASP A 567 -18.25 9.76 -21.70
C ASP A 567 -17.29 9.85 -22.89
N ASN A 568 -17.83 10.20 -24.06
CA ASN A 568 -17.11 10.43 -25.31
C ASN A 568 -16.31 9.21 -25.83
N ASN A 569 -16.86 8.02 -25.65
CA ASN A 569 -16.30 6.75 -26.13
C ASN A 569 -17.41 5.71 -26.28
N PHE A 570 -17.07 4.55 -26.83
CA PHE A 570 -18.01 3.44 -27.00
C PHE A 570 -17.53 2.15 -26.33
N ILE A 571 -18.49 1.28 -26.02
CA ILE A 571 -18.26 -0.09 -25.60
C ILE A 571 -18.22 -0.95 -26.85
N GLU A 572 -17.17 -1.75 -27.01
CA GLU A 572 -16.99 -2.67 -28.12
C GLU A 572 -16.95 -4.11 -27.64
N ILE A 573 -17.67 -5.00 -28.32
CA ILE A 573 -17.59 -6.45 -28.15
C ILE A 573 -17.02 -7.03 -29.44
N THR A 574 -15.93 -7.78 -29.31
CA THR A 574 -15.22 -8.40 -30.43
C THR A 574 -14.71 -9.79 -30.07
N ASN A 575 -14.19 -10.53 -31.05
CA ASN A 575 -13.48 -11.79 -30.89
C ASN A 575 -12.08 -11.72 -31.54
N GLU A 576 -11.43 -10.56 -31.49
CA GLU A 576 -10.08 -10.35 -32.06
C GLU A 576 -8.97 -11.19 -31.41
N HIS A 577 -9.25 -11.90 -30.32
CA HIS A 577 -8.36 -12.85 -29.63
C HIS A 577 -8.71 -14.32 -29.95
N ASP A 578 -9.56 -14.57 -30.95
CA ASP A 578 -9.90 -15.92 -31.39
C ASP A 578 -9.06 -16.32 -32.61
N SER A 579 -8.31 -17.43 -32.50
CA SER A 579 -7.51 -17.97 -33.60
C SER A 579 -8.31 -18.61 -34.74
N SER A 580 -9.61 -18.81 -34.55
CA SER A 580 -10.54 -19.34 -35.56
C SER A 580 -11.85 -18.58 -35.44
N PRO A 581 -11.88 -17.31 -35.88
CA PRO A 581 -12.93 -16.37 -35.47
C PRO A 581 -14.30 -16.62 -36.12
N ASP A 582 -14.40 -17.49 -37.11
CA ASP A 582 -15.69 -17.92 -37.69
C ASP A 582 -16.48 -18.75 -36.68
N PHE A 583 -17.80 -18.52 -36.66
CA PHE A 583 -18.67 -19.20 -35.71
C PHE A 583 -18.72 -20.72 -35.94
N ASN A 584 -18.58 -21.50 -34.86
CA ASN A 584 -18.78 -22.94 -34.90
C ASN A 584 -19.64 -23.46 -33.74
N ASN A 585 -19.03 -23.83 -32.61
CA ASN A 585 -19.70 -24.47 -31.46
C ASN A 585 -19.57 -23.67 -30.15
N GLU A 586 -18.90 -22.52 -30.21
CA GLU A 586 -18.68 -21.62 -29.09
C GLU A 586 -19.92 -20.76 -28.79
N PHE A 587 -19.81 -19.92 -27.75
CA PHE A 587 -20.88 -18.99 -27.41
C PHE A 587 -20.84 -17.77 -28.33
N ALA A 588 -21.97 -17.48 -28.96
CA ALA A 588 -22.13 -16.29 -29.78
C ALA A 588 -22.12 -14.99 -28.95
N PHE A 589 -22.11 -13.86 -29.66
CA PHE A 589 -22.04 -12.52 -29.06
C PHE A 589 -23.20 -12.26 -28.09
N GLY A 590 -22.87 -11.94 -26.83
CA GLY A 590 -23.86 -11.69 -25.79
C GLY A 590 -23.34 -12.02 -24.40
N GLY A 591 -24.17 -12.50 -23.48
CA GLY A 591 -23.75 -12.70 -22.08
C GLY A 591 -23.28 -11.40 -21.41
N LEU A 592 -23.79 -10.27 -21.87
CA LEU A 592 -23.44 -8.93 -21.40
C LEU A 592 -24.70 -8.20 -20.95
N THR A 593 -24.64 -7.62 -19.76
CA THR A 593 -25.68 -6.72 -19.24
C THR A 593 -25.12 -5.32 -19.14
N ILE A 594 -25.71 -4.38 -19.88
CA ILE A 594 -25.41 -2.95 -19.85
C ILE A 594 -26.64 -2.25 -19.26
N THR A 595 -26.57 -1.85 -17.99
CA THR A 595 -27.75 -1.34 -17.29
C THR A 595 -27.50 -0.14 -16.38
N GLY A 596 -28.45 0.80 -16.37
CA GLY A 596 -28.40 1.96 -15.46
C GLY A 596 -27.23 2.91 -15.70
N ASN A 597 -26.58 2.87 -16.86
CA ASN A 597 -25.42 3.72 -17.15
C ASN A 597 -25.84 5.09 -17.72
N ILE A 598 -24.97 6.06 -17.54
CA ILE A 598 -25.01 7.36 -18.20
C ILE A 598 -24.07 7.30 -19.40
N PHE A 599 -24.61 7.52 -20.60
CA PHE A 599 -23.85 7.65 -21.84
C PHE A 599 -23.91 9.10 -22.31
N THR A 600 -22.76 9.73 -22.44
CA THR A 600 -22.63 11.08 -23.00
C THR A 600 -21.65 11.08 -24.16
N VAL A 601 -21.96 11.87 -25.17
CA VAL A 601 -21.04 12.21 -26.24
C VAL A 601 -21.23 13.69 -26.58
N ASN A 602 -20.17 14.35 -27.03
CA ASN A 602 -20.21 15.78 -27.36
C ASN A 602 -19.51 16.04 -28.69
N ASP A 603 -20.21 16.77 -29.56
CA ASP A 603 -19.69 17.27 -30.86
C ASP A 603 -19.01 16.15 -31.66
N VAL A 604 -19.82 15.14 -32.03
CA VAL A 604 -19.39 13.97 -32.80
C VAL A 604 -20.22 13.84 -34.06
N ALA A 605 -19.64 13.18 -35.06
CA ALA A 605 -20.34 12.88 -36.29
C ALA A 605 -21.64 12.07 -36.05
N PRO A 606 -22.68 12.24 -36.88
CA PRO A 606 -23.97 11.56 -36.71
C PRO A 606 -23.89 10.03 -36.63
N TRP A 607 -22.91 9.42 -37.31
CA TRP A 607 -22.67 7.97 -37.31
C TRP A 607 -21.91 7.45 -36.08
N PHE A 608 -21.77 8.24 -35.01
CA PHE A 608 -21.24 7.73 -33.74
C PHE A 608 -22.25 6.77 -33.07
N HIS A 609 -21.73 5.71 -32.45
CA HIS A 609 -22.52 4.71 -31.73
C HIS A 609 -21.85 4.39 -30.39
N TRP A 610 -22.63 4.19 -29.32
CA TRP A 610 -22.09 3.84 -27.99
C TRP A 610 -21.85 2.35 -27.80
N ILE A 611 -22.54 1.50 -28.57
CA ILE A 611 -22.45 0.04 -28.43
C ILE A 611 -22.12 -0.55 -29.80
N VAL A 612 -20.93 -1.13 -29.92
CA VAL A 612 -20.40 -1.67 -31.18
C VAL A 612 -20.13 -3.15 -31.02
N ILE A 613 -20.61 -3.95 -31.98
CA ILE A 613 -20.25 -5.36 -32.10
C ILE A 613 -19.39 -5.51 -33.35
N LYS A 614 -18.20 -6.10 -33.19
CA LYS A 614 -17.22 -6.26 -34.27
C LYS A 614 -16.80 -7.72 -34.39
N PRO A 615 -17.52 -8.54 -35.17
CA PRO A 615 -17.16 -9.91 -35.46
C PRO A 615 -15.92 -9.95 -36.35
N TYR A 616 -14.96 -10.80 -36.01
CA TYR A 616 -13.76 -11.09 -36.83
C TYR A 616 -13.93 -12.32 -37.72
N GLY A 617 -15.09 -12.99 -37.65
CA GLY A 617 -15.46 -14.12 -38.48
C GLY A 617 -16.97 -14.23 -38.65
N ALA A 618 -17.41 -14.99 -39.65
CA ALA A 618 -18.80 -15.08 -40.09
C ALA A 618 -19.64 -16.04 -39.22
N GLY A 619 -20.97 -16.01 -39.38
CA GLY A 619 -21.90 -16.95 -38.74
C GLY A 619 -22.26 -16.65 -37.29
N HIS A 620 -21.58 -15.67 -36.67
CA HIS A 620 -21.90 -15.20 -35.32
C HIS A 620 -23.25 -14.49 -35.27
N TYR A 621 -23.91 -14.51 -34.11
CA TYR A 621 -25.22 -13.89 -33.91
C TYR A 621 -25.37 -13.39 -32.46
N LEU A 622 -26.50 -12.73 -32.15
CA LEU A 622 -26.77 -12.23 -30.80
C LEU A 622 -27.46 -13.26 -29.91
N SER A 623 -26.95 -13.48 -28.69
CA SER A 623 -27.54 -14.39 -27.71
C SER A 623 -27.35 -13.91 -26.27
N GLY A 624 -28.44 -13.50 -25.60
CA GLY A 624 -28.39 -13.15 -24.17
C GLY A 624 -27.77 -11.79 -23.90
N LEU A 625 -28.14 -10.78 -24.68
CA LEU A 625 -27.69 -9.38 -24.52
C LEU A 625 -28.80 -8.56 -23.87
N ASN A 626 -28.47 -7.82 -22.80
CA ASN A 626 -29.42 -6.92 -22.12
C ASN A 626 -28.88 -5.48 -22.10
N ILE A 627 -29.62 -4.55 -22.71
CA ILE A 627 -29.34 -3.12 -22.72
C ILE A 627 -30.57 -2.41 -22.13
N SER A 628 -30.54 -2.06 -20.85
CA SER A 628 -31.74 -1.53 -20.19
C SER A 628 -31.51 -0.47 -19.13
N GLY A 629 -32.44 0.49 -19.03
CA GLY A 629 -32.38 1.53 -18.01
C GLY A 629 -31.26 2.54 -18.19
N ASN A 630 -30.64 2.63 -19.37
CA ASN A 630 -29.55 3.57 -19.64
C ASN A 630 -30.08 4.94 -20.09
N VAL A 631 -29.29 5.99 -19.86
CA VAL A 631 -29.56 7.33 -20.38
C VAL A 631 -28.53 7.67 -21.44
N PHE A 632 -28.97 7.82 -22.69
CA PHE A 632 -28.17 8.25 -23.82
C PHE A 632 -28.40 9.73 -24.09
N ARG A 633 -27.31 10.50 -24.20
CA ARG A 633 -27.37 11.92 -24.50
C ARG A 633 -26.21 12.35 -25.38
N SER A 634 -26.53 12.80 -26.59
CA SER A 634 -25.60 13.60 -27.39
C SER A 634 -25.66 15.07 -26.95
N LEU A 635 -24.58 15.80 -27.16
CA LEU A 635 -24.44 17.24 -26.91
C LEU A 635 -23.84 17.87 -28.17
N ASN A 636 -24.30 19.07 -28.54
CA ASN A 636 -23.83 19.82 -29.71
C ASN A 636 -23.91 19.03 -31.03
N GLY A 637 -25.00 18.30 -31.23
CA GLY A 637 -25.24 17.49 -32.42
C GLY A 637 -26.15 16.31 -32.10
N ASN A 638 -26.85 15.80 -33.11
CA ASN A 638 -27.59 14.54 -32.99
C ASN A 638 -26.73 13.40 -33.50
N ILE A 639 -26.92 12.21 -32.94
CA ILE A 639 -26.44 10.97 -33.54
C ILE A 639 -27.61 10.19 -34.14
N ASP A 640 -27.31 9.31 -35.08
CA ASP A 640 -28.32 8.55 -35.80
C ASP A 640 -28.92 7.46 -34.92
N ARG A 641 -28.09 6.62 -34.29
CA ARG A 641 -28.52 5.51 -33.42
C ARG A 641 -27.45 5.17 -32.39
N VAL A 642 -27.79 4.40 -31.36
CA VAL A 642 -26.85 4.09 -30.26
C VAL A 642 -25.99 2.85 -30.50
N ASP A 643 -26.33 2.03 -31.48
CA ASP A 643 -25.81 0.68 -31.67
C ASP A 643 -25.38 0.42 -33.12
N HIS A 644 -24.37 -0.43 -33.30
CA HIS A 644 -23.81 -0.74 -34.62
C HIS A 644 -23.12 -2.10 -34.68
N VAL A 645 -23.15 -2.73 -35.85
CA VAL A 645 -22.32 -3.88 -36.20
C VAL A 645 -21.23 -3.38 -37.14
N ASP A 646 -19.97 -3.42 -36.68
CA ASP A 646 -18.82 -3.10 -37.52
C ASP A 646 -18.49 -4.30 -38.40
N GLU A 647 -18.93 -4.23 -39.65
CA GLU A 647 -18.78 -5.29 -40.66
C GLU A 647 -17.41 -5.26 -41.38
N THR A 648 -16.41 -4.58 -40.83
CA THR A 648 -15.04 -4.54 -41.41
C THR A 648 -14.52 -5.94 -41.75
N TYR A 649 -14.88 -6.96 -40.96
CA TYR A 649 -14.50 -8.36 -41.20
C TYR A 649 -15.71 -9.25 -41.49
N ALA A 650 -16.77 -9.19 -40.69
CA ALA A 650 -17.99 -9.96 -40.89
C ALA A 650 -19.21 -9.32 -40.21
N GLY A 651 -20.39 -9.55 -40.78
CA GLY A 651 -21.68 -9.21 -40.16
C GLY A 651 -22.21 -10.29 -39.22
N LEU A 652 -23.40 -10.05 -38.66
CA LEU A 652 -24.11 -11.01 -37.79
C LEU A 652 -25.20 -11.78 -38.55
N ASP A 653 -25.33 -13.08 -38.26
CA ASP A 653 -26.50 -13.88 -38.64
C ASP A 653 -27.69 -13.54 -37.74
N MET A 654 -28.42 -12.51 -38.13
CA MET A 654 -29.62 -12.08 -37.39
C MET A 654 -30.69 -13.18 -37.33
N ASN A 655 -30.69 -14.20 -38.21
CA ASN A 655 -31.70 -15.27 -38.17
C ASN A 655 -31.57 -16.12 -36.92
N SER A 656 -30.38 -16.17 -36.33
CA SER A 656 -30.07 -16.98 -35.15
C SER A 656 -30.17 -16.19 -33.83
N ALA A 657 -30.53 -14.90 -33.90
CA ALA A 657 -30.66 -14.03 -32.73
C ALA A 657 -31.69 -14.54 -31.72
N ARG A 658 -31.33 -14.50 -30.43
CA ARG A 658 -32.15 -15.00 -29.31
C ARG A 658 -31.86 -14.25 -28.00
N ASN A 659 -32.86 -14.18 -27.13
CA ASN A 659 -32.74 -13.57 -25.80
C ASN A 659 -32.06 -12.19 -25.80
N VAL A 660 -32.46 -11.31 -26.71
CA VAL A 660 -31.99 -9.91 -26.78
C VAL A 660 -33.03 -9.02 -26.11
N VAL A 661 -32.60 -8.16 -25.19
CA VAL A 661 -33.49 -7.24 -24.47
C VAL A 661 -32.96 -5.83 -24.59
N VAL A 662 -33.78 -4.92 -25.13
CA VAL A 662 -33.48 -3.49 -25.21
C VAL A 662 -34.71 -2.71 -24.77
N GLN A 663 -34.71 -2.20 -23.53
CA GLN A 663 -35.90 -1.61 -22.92
C GLN A 663 -35.59 -0.60 -21.82
N GLY A 664 -36.52 0.33 -21.58
CA GLY A 664 -36.41 1.31 -20.49
C GLY A 664 -35.24 2.28 -20.64
N ASN A 665 -34.65 2.41 -21.84
CA ASN A 665 -33.60 3.37 -22.11
C ASN A 665 -34.20 4.74 -22.46
N THR A 666 -33.49 5.80 -22.11
CA THR A 666 -33.84 7.18 -22.49
C THR A 666 -32.90 7.65 -23.59
N PHE A 667 -33.45 8.23 -24.66
CA PHE A 667 -32.70 8.72 -25.81
C PHE A 667 -32.88 10.23 -25.96
N ASN A 668 -31.80 11.00 -25.87
CA ASN A 668 -31.80 12.44 -26.06
C ASN A 668 -30.85 12.81 -27.21
N LEU A 669 -31.37 13.50 -28.22
CA LEU A 669 -30.62 13.83 -29.45
C LEU A 669 -30.07 12.58 -30.16
N VAL A 670 -30.90 11.53 -30.21
CA VAL A 670 -30.69 10.31 -30.99
C VAL A 670 -31.86 10.19 -31.95
N ASN A 671 -31.60 10.15 -33.25
CA ASN A 671 -32.64 10.20 -34.27
C ASN A 671 -33.48 8.91 -34.31
N GLN A 672 -32.83 7.76 -34.15
CA GLN A 672 -33.39 6.42 -34.25
C GLN A 672 -33.25 5.67 -32.91
N PRO A 673 -34.19 5.84 -31.95
CA PRO A 673 -34.19 5.04 -30.73
C PRO A 673 -34.43 3.56 -31.04
N ILE A 674 -33.90 2.65 -30.23
CA ILE A 674 -34.02 1.20 -30.46
C ILE A 674 -34.78 0.49 -29.34
N TYR A 675 -35.56 -0.53 -29.70
CA TYR A 675 -36.39 -1.29 -28.75
C TYR A 675 -36.47 -2.77 -29.13
N ASN A 676 -36.41 -3.65 -28.12
CA ASN A 676 -36.71 -5.07 -28.29
C ASN A 676 -37.27 -5.63 -26.96
N PRO A 677 -38.59 -5.89 -26.86
CA PRO A 677 -39.59 -5.83 -27.94
C PRO A 677 -39.93 -4.39 -28.38
N LEU A 678 -40.19 -4.20 -29.67
CA LEU A 678 -40.63 -2.93 -30.25
C LEU A 678 -42.15 -2.91 -30.34
N THR A 679 -42.80 -1.91 -29.74
CA THR A 679 -44.25 -1.70 -29.85
C THR A 679 -44.56 -0.40 -30.57
N PHE A 680 -45.45 -0.44 -31.56
CA PHE A 680 -45.79 0.73 -32.38
C PHE A 680 -47.19 0.62 -32.99
N LYS A 681 -47.73 1.79 -33.38
CA LYS A 681 -49.06 1.97 -33.95
C LYS A 681 -48.98 2.04 -35.48
N HIS A 682 -49.77 1.23 -36.17
CA HIS A 682 -50.00 1.32 -37.62
C HIS A 682 -51.41 1.80 -37.92
N VAL A 683 -51.54 2.76 -38.83
CA VAL A 683 -52.83 3.24 -39.35
C VAL A 683 -52.88 2.91 -40.83
N GLU A 684 -53.78 1.99 -41.19
CA GLU A 684 -54.10 1.73 -42.58
C GLU A 684 -55.28 2.60 -43.00
N ASN A 685 -55.07 3.53 -43.94
CA ASN A 685 -56.10 4.44 -44.42
C ASN A 685 -56.85 3.91 -45.65
N SER A 686 -56.27 2.93 -46.35
CA SER A 686 -56.83 2.36 -47.57
C SER A 686 -57.47 1.00 -47.31
N ASP A 687 -58.51 0.64 -48.06
CA ASP A 687 -59.06 -0.71 -47.98
C ASP A 687 -58.09 -1.69 -48.64
N SER A 688 -57.31 -2.40 -47.82
CA SER A 688 -56.33 -3.39 -48.27
C SER A 688 -56.46 -4.67 -47.46
N ALA A 689 -56.23 -5.81 -48.11
CA ALA A 689 -56.18 -7.12 -47.44
C ALA A 689 -54.78 -7.43 -46.90
N SER A 690 -53.77 -6.62 -47.25
CA SER A 690 -52.38 -6.84 -46.88
C SER A 690 -51.75 -5.52 -46.48
N TRP A 691 -51.68 -5.27 -45.18
CA TRP A 691 -51.11 -4.03 -44.65
C TRP A 691 -49.60 -4.20 -44.53
N VAL A 692 -48.87 -3.20 -45.01
CA VAL A 692 -47.40 -3.14 -44.96
C VAL A 692 -47.00 -2.33 -43.75
N VAL A 693 -46.32 -2.97 -42.80
CA VAL A 693 -45.98 -2.37 -41.52
C VAL A 693 -44.46 -2.46 -41.33
N SER A 694 -43.75 -1.36 -41.55
CA SER A 694 -42.30 -1.28 -41.32
C SER A 694 -41.99 -1.03 -39.85
N THR A 695 -40.87 -1.56 -39.36
CA THR A 695 -40.32 -1.20 -38.05
C THR A 695 -39.49 0.07 -38.08
N GLU A 696 -39.32 0.67 -39.27
CA GLU A 696 -38.54 1.89 -39.51
C GLU A 696 -37.13 1.80 -38.91
N SER A 697 -36.49 0.62 -38.96
CA SER A 697 -35.16 0.38 -38.36
C SER A 697 -35.05 0.62 -36.83
N HIS A 698 -36.16 0.63 -36.08
CA HIS A 698 -36.15 0.72 -34.61
C HIS A 698 -35.73 -0.59 -33.90
N LEU A 699 -35.50 -1.67 -34.63
CA LEU A 699 -34.95 -2.90 -34.07
C LEU A 699 -33.43 -2.78 -33.83
N PRO A 700 -32.91 -3.32 -32.71
CA PRO A 700 -31.48 -3.27 -32.41
C PRO A 700 -30.62 -3.90 -33.50
N PHE A 701 -29.47 -3.29 -33.75
CA PHE A 701 -28.39 -3.69 -34.65
C PHE A 701 -28.82 -3.90 -36.10
N GLY A 702 -29.92 -3.26 -36.54
CA GLY A 702 -30.49 -3.51 -37.86
C GLY A 702 -31.22 -4.86 -37.94
N GLY A 703 -31.74 -5.34 -36.82
CA GLY A 703 -32.39 -6.65 -36.72
C GLY A 703 -33.67 -6.78 -37.56
N MET A 704 -33.94 -8.01 -37.98
CA MET A 704 -35.15 -8.38 -38.73
C MET A 704 -36.36 -8.58 -37.81
N THR A 705 -37.58 -8.64 -38.35
CA THR A 705 -38.76 -9.05 -37.57
C THR A 705 -38.80 -10.57 -37.40
N LYS A 706 -38.36 -11.11 -36.24
CA LYS A 706 -38.30 -12.56 -35.97
C LYS A 706 -39.54 -13.13 -35.30
N SER A 707 -40.09 -12.42 -34.32
CA SER A 707 -41.22 -12.91 -33.53
C SER A 707 -42.28 -11.83 -33.36
N MET A 708 -43.56 -12.23 -33.45
CA MET A 708 -44.72 -11.39 -33.17
C MET A 708 -45.22 -11.72 -31.76
N VAL A 709 -45.20 -10.75 -30.84
CA VAL A 709 -45.62 -10.95 -29.44
C VAL A 709 -47.04 -10.44 -29.19
N GLY A 710 -47.49 -9.45 -29.96
CA GLY A 710 -48.84 -8.90 -29.82
C GLY A 710 -49.33 -8.18 -31.06
N LEU A 711 -50.63 -8.34 -31.35
CA LEU A 711 -51.36 -7.56 -32.34
C LEU A 711 -52.72 -7.21 -31.74
N VAL A 712 -53.00 -5.91 -31.60
CA VAL A 712 -54.23 -5.43 -30.95
C VAL A 712 -54.88 -4.34 -31.82
N PRO A 713 -56.10 -4.53 -32.32
CA PRO A 713 -56.86 -3.46 -32.97
C PRO A 713 -57.10 -2.27 -32.02
N ASP A 714 -56.88 -1.06 -32.52
CA ASP A 714 -57.18 0.21 -31.85
C ASP A 714 -58.45 0.78 -32.49
N GLY A 715 -59.60 0.39 -31.94
CA GLY A 715 -60.92 0.69 -32.49
C GLY A 715 -61.42 -0.34 -33.51
N LYS A 716 -62.44 0.04 -34.28
CA LYS A 716 -63.08 -0.85 -35.26
C LYS A 716 -62.24 -0.94 -36.53
N ILE A 717 -62.06 -2.15 -37.04
CA ILE A 717 -61.56 -2.37 -38.39
C ILE A 717 -62.74 -2.34 -39.36
N LEU A 718 -62.65 -1.54 -40.41
CA LEU A 718 -63.78 -1.28 -41.32
C LEU A 718 -63.42 -1.74 -42.73
N ARG A 719 -64.40 -2.31 -43.44
CA ARG A 719 -64.31 -2.51 -44.89
C ARG A 719 -64.88 -1.31 -45.65
N ALA A 720 -64.79 -1.32 -46.98
CA ALA A 720 -65.27 -0.25 -47.86
C ALA A 720 -66.70 0.25 -47.55
N SER A 721 -67.60 -0.65 -47.15
CA SER A 721 -68.99 -0.33 -46.79
C SER A 721 -69.18 0.27 -45.39
N ASN A 722 -68.11 0.66 -44.69
CA ASN A 722 -68.12 1.20 -43.32
C ASN A 722 -68.74 0.27 -42.26
N THR A 723 -68.71 -1.03 -42.50
CA THR A 723 -69.15 -2.04 -41.54
C THR A 723 -67.95 -2.74 -40.91
N HIS A 724 -68.12 -3.20 -39.67
CA HIS A 724 -67.05 -3.79 -38.87
C HIS A 724 -66.61 -5.15 -39.41
N VAL A 725 -65.29 -5.34 -39.54
CA VAL A 725 -64.64 -6.62 -39.82
C VAL A 725 -64.34 -7.31 -38.50
N THR A 726 -64.84 -8.54 -38.32
CA THR A 726 -64.73 -9.30 -37.07
C THR A 726 -63.65 -10.38 -37.11
N GLU A 727 -63.09 -10.65 -38.28
CA GLU A 727 -62.05 -11.66 -38.48
C GLU A 727 -60.72 -11.16 -37.89
N PHE A 728 -59.95 -12.06 -37.31
CA PHE A 728 -58.61 -11.73 -36.80
C PHE A 728 -57.55 -12.03 -37.88
N PRO A 729 -56.61 -11.12 -38.17
CA PRO A 729 -55.63 -11.33 -39.21
C PRO A 729 -54.50 -12.28 -38.75
N PHE A 730 -53.69 -12.74 -39.69
CA PHE A 730 -52.39 -13.33 -39.37
C PHE A 730 -51.25 -12.40 -39.79
N CYS A 731 -50.07 -12.56 -39.19
CA CYS A 731 -48.88 -11.78 -39.53
C CYS A 731 -47.87 -12.64 -40.27
N ALA A 732 -47.35 -12.14 -41.39
CA ALA A 732 -46.14 -12.67 -42.01
C ALA A 732 -44.96 -11.75 -41.65
N LEU A 733 -43.92 -12.36 -41.07
CA LEU A 733 -42.71 -11.68 -40.60
C LEU A 733 -41.59 -11.75 -41.65
N LYS A 734 -40.49 -11.04 -41.43
CA LYS A 734 -39.32 -10.98 -42.32
C LYS A 734 -39.66 -10.53 -43.74
N GLN A 735 -40.46 -9.49 -43.85
CA GLN A 735 -40.89 -8.93 -45.13
C GLN A 735 -40.06 -7.69 -45.47
N GLY A 736 -40.10 -7.25 -46.73
CA GLY A 736 -39.25 -6.16 -47.21
C GLY A 736 -37.82 -6.62 -47.57
N ALA A 737 -37.01 -5.69 -48.10
CA ALA A 737 -35.63 -5.99 -48.48
C ALA A 737 -34.73 -6.27 -47.27
N ASP A 738 -34.92 -5.48 -46.19
CA ASP A 738 -34.15 -5.58 -44.95
C ASP A 738 -34.77 -6.57 -43.94
N GLN A 739 -35.86 -7.25 -44.31
CA GLN A 739 -36.60 -8.19 -43.46
C GLN A 739 -37.15 -7.56 -42.17
N ASP A 740 -37.27 -6.23 -42.13
CA ASP A 740 -37.70 -5.44 -40.98
C ASP A 740 -39.19 -5.04 -41.06
N GLU A 741 -39.95 -5.59 -42.01
CA GLU A 741 -41.38 -5.36 -42.16
C GLU A 741 -42.22 -6.56 -41.72
N VAL A 742 -43.44 -6.26 -41.26
CA VAL A 742 -44.53 -7.20 -41.03
C VAL A 742 -45.61 -6.98 -42.07
N ARG A 743 -46.18 -8.06 -42.62
CA ARG A 743 -47.40 -8.02 -43.43
C ARG A 743 -48.56 -8.51 -42.58
N VAL A 744 -49.48 -7.61 -42.24
CA VAL A 744 -50.74 -7.98 -41.55
C VAL A 744 -51.76 -8.36 -42.62
N LYS A 745 -52.17 -9.64 -42.62
CA LYS A 745 -52.99 -10.24 -43.66
C LYS A 745 -54.41 -10.46 -43.16
N TRP A 746 -55.34 -9.76 -43.79
CA TRP A 746 -56.78 -9.87 -43.57
C TRP A 746 -57.41 -10.74 -44.67
N SER A 747 -58.53 -11.39 -44.38
CA SER A 747 -59.28 -12.19 -45.35
C SER A 747 -59.96 -11.34 -46.44
N GLN A 748 -60.14 -10.04 -46.18
CA GLN A 748 -60.78 -9.08 -47.08
C GLN A 748 -60.12 -7.70 -46.97
N ALA A 749 -60.36 -6.85 -47.98
CA ALA A 749 -59.87 -5.49 -47.98
C ALA A 749 -60.53 -4.66 -46.86
N CYS A 750 -59.71 -4.08 -45.99
CA CYS A 750 -60.16 -3.28 -44.85
C CYS A 750 -59.12 -2.22 -44.46
N ARG A 751 -59.55 -1.29 -43.62
CA ARG A 751 -58.78 -0.17 -43.08
C ARG A 751 -59.01 -0.04 -41.57
N GLY A 752 -58.10 0.63 -40.87
CA GLY A 752 -58.21 0.86 -39.44
C GLY A 752 -56.87 1.06 -38.76
N THR A 753 -56.80 0.77 -37.46
CA THR A 753 -55.59 0.96 -36.67
C THR A 753 -55.30 -0.28 -35.85
N VAL A 754 -54.01 -0.64 -35.76
CA VAL A 754 -53.52 -1.73 -34.91
C VAL A 754 -52.26 -1.30 -34.17
N HIS A 755 -52.05 -1.86 -32.98
CA HIS A 755 -50.75 -1.85 -32.29
C HIS A 755 -50.07 -3.20 -32.50
N LEU A 756 -48.79 -3.17 -32.87
CA LEU A 756 -47.95 -4.36 -33.07
C LEU A 756 -46.81 -4.35 -32.06
N THR A 757 -46.50 -5.51 -31.48
CA THR A 757 -45.32 -5.72 -30.63
C THR A 757 -44.41 -6.80 -31.22
N VAL A 758 -43.36 -6.40 -31.93
CA VAL A 758 -42.43 -7.30 -32.64
C VAL A 758 -41.11 -7.45 -31.90
N ARG A 759 -40.38 -8.53 -32.20
CA ARG A 759 -39.04 -8.77 -31.69
C ARG A 759 -38.06 -9.14 -32.80
N MET A 760 -36.79 -8.78 -32.61
CA MET A 760 -35.70 -9.18 -33.50
C MET A 760 -35.07 -10.53 -33.19
N ASP A 761 -35.53 -11.18 -32.12
CA ASP A 761 -34.98 -12.42 -31.59
C ASP A 761 -36.08 -13.45 -31.29
N ASN A 762 -35.66 -14.66 -30.93
CA ASN A 762 -36.52 -15.65 -30.27
C ASN A 762 -36.35 -15.50 -28.75
N PRO A 763 -37.36 -14.99 -28.02
CA PRO A 763 -37.37 -15.05 -26.56
C PRO A 763 -37.72 -16.49 -26.15
N VAL A 764 -36.80 -17.22 -25.52
CA VAL A 764 -37.09 -18.59 -25.05
C VAL A 764 -37.81 -18.55 -23.72
#